data_AF-A0A2H0PG54-F1
#
_entry.id   AF-A0A2H0PG54-F1
#
_cell.length_a   1.000
_cell.length_b   1.000
_cell.length_c   1.000
_cell.angle_alpha   90.00
_cell.angle_beta   90.00
_cell.angle_gamma   90.00
#
_symmetry.space_group_name_H-M   'P 1'
#
loop_
_entity.id
_entity.type
_entity.pdbx_description
1 polymer ?
#
loop_
_entity_poly.entity_id
_entity_poly.type
_entity_poly.pdbx_seq_one_letter_code
_entity_poly.pdbx_strand_id
1 'polypeptide(L)'
;MYDPATNTYVAAPATSLLAGELGATTFGAHSFVIPSGAYAGYRLSFVSTSNDGGGKSFILDESLNNFVRGPYIGAKINQGSNSFVITSGPNSGKTLVIVGNSTRGTRIYDPLTNTFGPGPDASIDISNRYVKPFYVPSGVLAGKTISIKSASSGGDVTTVYDPTTNTFSPGPSVGAAFGTGGGGPLPGAPFEILTGSQAGKILIIGASSNGASLIRLYDPLTNTFSAGPALGGNRASSFFPIATGPQAGKTLAIQAFSTGTRMYDPASNTFSAGPNSGVSSAVSLSFPITSGNYAGKTMVFFGNASRIYDPETNTFLTGPNFLLTIDESTIIYEVPEGKHTGKTLLINRAALTFTFYNPVTNLFEVGPAVPTSFASQYSWRVPVESGPNAGKLLLVLGTTGSVNSTFIYTPQKPSYNFTSVNIPSGTMLTGLAPDSAINVANINVLGDVLIEGTINLTAKGYAGGGTALAGYGPGSTTGSTGGGCGGSYGGVGGVGGNTSCTPAVAYTSDDSGSGGSGGASSAGGAGGGAIIISSGGSITIGATGSIVANGNAGVASGASRGGGGSGGLIKLLGTTVTNSGSLTASGGVGGNGTINGGGGGGAGRVSISYNTAFTPGTITTVGGAGGTPNGVAGGSLVYVSASTNPILYVLGGQNSAGVAQSTISQAMIDSGIGSVGVFGSSANALLEAVSGLTANTFTLGSDTYIYIIGGHNGSTDQPTVYKLPLDSVGTVNAGSTTNQTQLASGISHHTTTTGSISSTNYIWVIGGLNGSTAQSTVYKGTIDSSGDIVSLTTSGQASLPQGLYGHATYFDTVGSVNYLYVTGGTTTGGAKQSTVYRAVVDASGNVGAFSTVGQ
;
A
#
# COMPACT_ATOMS: atom_id res chain seq x y z
N MET A 1 -0.27 4.78 -0.15
CA MET A 1 -0.20 6.25 0.02
C MET A 1 1.19 6.62 0.47
N TYR A 2 1.69 7.78 0.06
CA TYR A 2 2.92 8.34 0.64
C TYR A 2 2.57 9.08 1.93
N ASP A 3 3.32 8.83 2.99
CA ASP A 3 3.21 9.55 4.26
C ASP A 3 4.41 10.50 4.43
N PRO A 4 4.23 11.82 4.18
CA PRO A 4 5.23 12.83 4.43
C PRO A 4 5.64 12.95 5.90
N ALA A 5 4.82 12.49 6.85
CA ALA A 5 5.15 12.56 8.27
C ALA A 5 6.23 11.55 8.66
N THR A 6 6.20 10.35 8.09
CA THR A 6 7.13 9.25 8.42
C THR A 6 8.17 8.99 7.34
N ASN A 7 8.04 9.64 6.18
CA ASN A 7 8.88 9.44 5.01
C ASN A 7 8.80 7.99 4.48
N THR A 8 7.62 7.36 4.59
CA THR A 8 7.37 5.98 4.18
C THR A 8 6.15 5.87 3.26
N TYR A 9 6.07 4.77 2.52
CA TYR A 9 4.83 4.39 1.87
C TYR A 9 4.03 3.53 2.83
N VAL A 10 2.83 4.00 3.16
CA VAL A 10 1.85 3.21 3.91
C VAL A 10 0.91 2.54 2.93
N ALA A 11 0.36 1.39 3.33
CA ALA A 11 -0.67 0.71 2.55
C ALA A 11 -1.75 1.72 2.13
N ALA A 12 -2.16 1.65 0.86
CA ALA A 12 -3.28 2.46 0.40
C ALA A 12 -4.54 2.06 1.18
N PRO A 13 -5.52 2.98 1.29
CA PRO A 13 -6.87 2.66 1.73
C PRO A 13 -7.35 1.37 1.04
N ALA A 14 -8.14 0.54 1.72
CA ALA A 14 -8.80 -0.58 1.04
C ALA A 14 -9.53 -0.05 -0.22
N THR A 15 -9.77 -0.87 -1.25
CA THR A 15 -10.57 -0.44 -2.41
C THR A 15 -11.78 -1.35 -2.54
N SER A 16 -12.98 -0.78 -2.52
CA SER A 16 -14.19 -1.48 -3.01
C SER A 16 -14.26 -1.57 -4.55
N LEU A 17 -13.22 -1.11 -5.24
CA LEU A 17 -13.10 -1.05 -6.69
C LEU A 17 -12.53 -2.37 -7.23
N LEU A 18 -13.15 -2.93 -8.26
CA LEU A 18 -12.73 -4.16 -8.92
C LEU A 18 -11.44 -3.95 -9.73
N ALA A 19 -10.68 -5.04 -9.94
CA ALA A 19 -9.63 -5.14 -10.95
C ALA A 19 -10.10 -4.57 -12.30
N GLY A 20 -9.41 -3.57 -12.85
CA GLY A 20 -9.75 -2.97 -14.15
C GLY A 20 -10.82 -1.86 -14.12
N GLU A 21 -11.30 -1.44 -12.94
CA GLU A 21 -12.16 -0.24 -12.84
C GLU A 21 -11.40 1.08 -12.94
N LEU A 22 -10.09 1.07 -12.68
CA LEU A 22 -9.16 2.16 -12.95
C LEU A 22 -8.34 1.79 -14.19
N GLY A 23 -8.96 1.84 -15.37
CA GLY A 23 -8.26 1.54 -16.62
C GLY A 23 -7.30 2.67 -17.04
N ALA A 24 -6.45 2.40 -18.03
CA ALA A 24 -5.44 3.34 -18.53
C ALA A 24 -6.05 4.71 -18.86
N THR A 25 -5.64 5.73 -18.12
CA THR A 25 -5.97 7.14 -18.34
C THR A 25 -5.41 7.58 -19.68
N THR A 26 -6.28 7.72 -20.68
CA THR A 26 -5.87 8.14 -22.05
C THR A 26 -6.36 9.54 -22.44
N PHE A 27 -7.35 10.14 -21.75
CA PHE A 27 -8.04 11.35 -22.27
C PHE A 27 -8.35 12.48 -21.27
N GLY A 28 -8.32 12.24 -19.95
CA GLY A 28 -8.56 13.30 -18.94
C GLY A 28 -8.90 12.77 -17.55
N ALA A 29 -8.74 13.62 -16.53
CA ALA A 29 -9.04 13.31 -15.14
C ALA A 29 -9.50 14.61 -14.42
N HIS A 30 -10.55 14.55 -13.61
CA HIS A 30 -11.07 15.70 -12.83
C HIS A 30 -11.38 15.30 -11.38
N SER A 31 -11.27 16.25 -10.45
CA SER A 31 -11.61 16.00 -9.05
C SER A 31 -12.02 17.30 -8.38
N PHE A 32 -12.84 17.21 -7.34
CA PHE A 32 -13.21 18.33 -6.50
C PHE A 32 -13.54 17.87 -5.08
N VAL A 33 -13.45 18.80 -4.13
CA VAL A 33 -13.87 18.59 -2.75
C VAL A 33 -15.39 18.65 -2.66
N ILE A 34 -15.99 17.66 -2.02
CA ILE A 34 -17.43 17.55 -1.82
C ILE A 34 -17.84 18.62 -0.79
N PRO A 35 -18.75 19.55 -1.15
CA PRO A 35 -19.00 20.74 -0.34
C PRO A 35 -19.86 20.51 0.90
N SER A 36 -20.65 19.43 0.96
CA SER A 36 -21.60 19.16 2.06
C SER A 36 -22.05 17.69 2.07
N GLY A 37 -23.00 17.32 2.94
CA GLY A 37 -23.55 15.96 3.00
C GLY A 37 -22.67 14.94 3.72
N ALA A 38 -22.98 13.65 3.54
CA ALA A 38 -22.30 12.56 4.25
C ALA A 38 -20.81 12.45 3.91
N TYR A 39 -20.41 13.00 2.77
CA TYR A 39 -19.03 12.99 2.28
C TYR A 39 -18.39 14.39 2.27
N ALA A 40 -18.94 15.34 3.04
CA ALA A 40 -18.41 16.71 3.12
C ALA A 40 -16.91 16.72 3.47
N GLY A 41 -16.12 17.48 2.73
CA GLY A 41 -14.66 17.55 2.91
C GLY A 41 -13.88 16.46 2.18
N TYR A 42 -14.49 15.33 1.83
CA TYR A 42 -13.81 14.32 1.01
C TYR A 42 -13.69 14.75 -0.45
N ARG A 43 -12.73 14.15 -1.16
CA ARG A 43 -12.48 14.44 -2.58
C ARG A 43 -13.10 13.38 -3.48
N LEU A 44 -13.99 13.81 -4.37
CA LEU A 44 -14.54 13.00 -5.45
C LEU A 44 -13.66 13.12 -6.68
N SER A 45 -13.21 11.99 -7.23
CA SER A 45 -12.29 11.95 -8.37
C SER A 45 -12.86 11.11 -9.53
N PHE A 46 -12.59 11.55 -10.76
CA PHE A 46 -13.04 10.92 -12.00
C PHE A 46 -11.86 10.42 -12.82
N VAL A 47 -12.00 9.21 -13.36
CA VAL A 47 -11.05 8.61 -14.29
C VAL A 47 -11.80 8.19 -15.56
N SER A 48 -11.28 8.58 -16.72
CA SER A 48 -11.85 8.21 -18.01
C SER A 48 -10.83 7.49 -18.88
N THR A 49 -11.21 6.31 -19.38
CA THR A 49 -10.47 5.61 -20.44
C THR A 49 -11.06 5.90 -21.83
N SER A 50 -10.41 5.40 -22.89
CA SER A 50 -10.91 5.50 -24.26
C SER A 50 -12.24 4.77 -24.48
N ASN A 51 -12.55 3.75 -23.66
CA ASN A 51 -13.61 2.77 -23.92
C ASN A 51 -14.78 2.83 -22.92
N ASP A 52 -14.71 3.66 -21.89
CA ASP A 52 -15.79 3.76 -20.89
C ASP A 52 -16.93 4.64 -21.43
N GLY A 53 -18.13 4.07 -21.58
CA GLY A 53 -19.38 4.77 -21.94
C GLY A 53 -19.89 5.80 -20.91
N GLY A 54 -18.99 6.31 -20.06
CA GLY A 54 -19.22 7.25 -18.96
C GLY A 54 -18.19 7.03 -17.85
N GLY A 55 -17.57 8.11 -17.39
CA GLY A 55 -16.43 8.07 -16.46
C GLY A 55 -16.78 7.40 -15.13
N LYS A 56 -15.92 6.48 -14.68
CA LYS A 56 -16.00 5.92 -13.34
C LYS A 56 -15.49 6.97 -12.34
N SER A 57 -16.07 6.99 -11.15
CA SER A 57 -15.63 7.89 -10.08
C SER A 57 -15.40 7.12 -8.79
N PHE A 58 -14.59 7.70 -7.92
CA PHE A 58 -14.32 7.17 -6.59
C PHE A 58 -14.24 8.32 -5.59
N ILE A 59 -14.65 8.02 -4.36
CA ILE A 59 -14.48 8.90 -3.22
C ILE A 59 -13.44 8.24 -2.33
N LEU A 60 -12.45 9.02 -1.92
CA LEU A 60 -11.59 8.61 -0.82
C LEU A 60 -12.37 8.86 0.47
N ASP A 61 -12.95 7.82 1.06
CA ASP A 61 -13.55 7.89 2.38
C ASP A 61 -12.43 7.82 3.42
N GLU A 62 -12.08 8.99 3.93
CA GLU A 62 -10.92 9.15 4.80
C GLU A 62 -11.21 8.57 6.20
N SER A 63 -12.48 8.45 6.61
CA SER A 63 -12.87 7.86 7.92
C SER A 63 -12.67 6.35 7.97
N LEU A 64 -12.93 5.67 6.85
CA LEU A 64 -12.78 4.24 6.70
C LEU A 64 -11.40 3.83 6.20
N ASN A 65 -10.55 4.80 5.84
CA ASN A 65 -9.35 4.54 5.07
C ASN A 65 -9.68 3.60 3.90
N ASN A 66 -10.68 3.97 3.08
CA ASN A 66 -11.14 3.16 1.94
C ASN A 66 -11.49 4.02 0.70
N PHE A 67 -11.25 3.50 -0.49
CA PHE A 67 -11.87 3.99 -1.73
C PHE A 67 -13.26 3.39 -1.86
N VAL A 68 -14.26 4.22 -1.66
CA VAL A 68 -15.64 3.86 -1.95
C VAL A 68 -15.95 4.19 -3.41
N ARG A 69 -16.70 3.30 -4.05
CA ARG A 69 -17.22 3.54 -5.40
C ARG A 69 -18.00 4.86 -5.38
N GLY A 70 -17.53 5.82 -6.18
CA GLY A 70 -18.22 7.10 -6.35
C GLY A 70 -19.38 6.95 -7.33
N PRO A 71 -20.27 7.94 -7.38
CA PRO A 71 -21.42 7.87 -8.27
C PRO A 71 -21.02 7.89 -9.74
N TYR A 72 -21.77 7.13 -10.53
CA TYR A 72 -21.58 7.11 -11.97
C TYR A 72 -21.97 8.46 -12.57
N ILE A 73 -21.03 9.13 -13.23
CA ILE A 73 -21.25 10.47 -13.80
C ILE A 73 -22.04 10.44 -15.11
N GLY A 74 -22.12 9.29 -15.77
CA GLY A 74 -22.86 9.13 -17.04
C GLY A 74 -22.35 10.01 -18.18
N ALA A 75 -21.11 10.48 -18.12
CA ALA A 75 -20.44 11.29 -19.14
C ALA A 75 -18.94 10.99 -19.17
N LYS A 76 -18.32 11.06 -20.34
CA LYS A 76 -16.87 10.88 -20.46
C LYS A 76 -16.14 12.16 -20.05
N ILE A 77 -15.42 12.18 -18.93
CA ILE A 77 -14.60 13.35 -18.51
C ILE A 77 -13.37 13.47 -19.40
N ASN A 78 -13.19 14.62 -20.04
CA ASN A 78 -12.11 14.86 -21.00
C ASN A 78 -11.23 16.07 -20.59
N GLN A 79 -10.11 16.25 -21.31
CA GLN A 79 -9.26 17.44 -21.20
C GLN A 79 -10.07 18.75 -21.21
N GLY A 80 -9.76 19.67 -20.30
CA GLY A 80 -10.48 20.94 -20.14
C GLY A 80 -11.72 20.85 -19.23
N SER A 81 -12.01 19.69 -18.65
CA SER A 81 -13.06 19.55 -17.63
C SER A 81 -12.80 20.45 -16.42
N ASN A 82 -13.86 21.05 -15.89
CA ASN A 82 -13.81 21.94 -14.73
C ASN A 82 -15.06 21.74 -13.87
N SER A 83 -15.04 22.26 -12.64
CA SER A 83 -16.21 22.26 -11.78
C SER A 83 -16.26 23.48 -10.88
N PHE A 84 -17.45 23.81 -10.42
CA PHE A 84 -17.69 24.84 -9.41
C PHE A 84 -18.90 24.48 -8.56
N VAL A 85 -18.92 24.96 -7.31
CA VAL A 85 -20.05 24.81 -6.40
C VAL A 85 -21.14 25.80 -6.79
N ILE A 86 -22.38 25.34 -6.84
CA ILE A 86 -23.56 26.16 -7.07
C ILE A 86 -23.92 26.83 -5.75
N THR A 87 -23.89 28.16 -5.69
CA THR A 87 -24.00 28.90 -4.43
C THR A 87 -25.44 29.27 -4.05
N SER A 88 -26.39 29.26 -4.99
CA SER A 88 -27.79 29.66 -4.76
C SER A 88 -28.77 28.91 -5.66
N GLY A 89 -30.08 29.20 -5.54
CA GLY A 89 -31.13 28.60 -6.36
C GLY A 89 -31.43 27.12 -6.05
N PRO A 90 -32.20 26.43 -6.91
CA PRO A 90 -32.71 25.07 -6.65
C PRO A 90 -31.63 23.99 -6.47
N ASN A 91 -30.42 24.26 -6.97
CA ASN A 91 -29.27 23.35 -6.86
C ASN A 91 -28.18 23.90 -5.93
N SER A 92 -28.51 24.86 -5.05
CA SER A 92 -27.56 25.39 -4.05
C SER A 92 -26.90 24.26 -3.25
N GLY A 93 -25.58 24.35 -3.04
CA GLY A 93 -24.77 23.35 -2.36
C GLY A 93 -24.35 22.17 -3.24
N LYS A 94 -24.86 22.04 -4.47
CA LYS A 94 -24.45 21.01 -5.44
C LYS A 94 -23.22 21.46 -6.23
N THR A 95 -22.53 20.53 -6.89
CA THR A 95 -21.37 20.85 -7.74
C THR A 95 -21.70 20.65 -9.21
N LEU A 96 -21.53 21.69 -10.03
CA LEU A 96 -21.64 21.57 -11.48
C LEU A 96 -20.29 21.17 -12.06
N VAL A 97 -20.29 20.12 -12.88
CA VAL A 97 -19.13 19.58 -13.60
C VAL A 97 -19.30 19.81 -15.09
N ILE A 98 -18.32 20.46 -15.70
CA ILE A 98 -18.15 20.63 -17.14
C ILE A 98 -17.29 19.49 -17.65
N VAL A 99 -17.75 18.79 -18.69
CA VAL A 99 -17.19 17.52 -19.14
C VAL A 99 -15.96 17.65 -20.07
N GLY A 100 -15.75 18.82 -20.70
CA GLY A 100 -14.53 19.14 -21.48
C GLY A 100 -14.54 18.67 -22.95
N ASN A 101 -13.37 18.73 -23.62
CA ASN A 101 -13.10 18.37 -25.03
C ASN A 101 -14.05 18.99 -26.06
N SER A 102 -14.28 20.30 -25.96
CA SER A 102 -15.14 21.04 -26.89
C SER A 102 -16.56 20.47 -26.93
N THR A 103 -17.06 19.98 -25.79
CA THR A 103 -18.46 19.56 -25.64
C THR A 103 -19.25 20.61 -24.85
N ARG A 104 -20.57 20.56 -25.01
CA ARG A 104 -21.55 21.38 -24.26
C ARG A 104 -22.06 20.67 -23.00
N GLY A 105 -21.55 19.47 -22.73
CA GLY A 105 -22.07 18.59 -21.70
C GLY A 105 -21.70 19.04 -20.29
N THR A 106 -22.68 19.09 -19.41
CA THR A 106 -22.48 19.29 -17.97
C THR A 106 -23.18 18.20 -17.16
N ARG A 107 -22.77 18.05 -15.90
CA ARG A 107 -23.36 17.14 -14.91
C ARG A 107 -23.47 17.88 -13.59
N ILE A 108 -24.49 17.57 -12.80
CA ILE A 108 -24.64 18.13 -11.45
C ILE A 108 -24.47 17.00 -10.45
N TYR A 109 -23.51 17.16 -9.56
CA TYR A 109 -23.29 16.29 -8.41
C TYR A 109 -24.13 16.76 -7.24
N ASP A 110 -25.00 15.89 -6.74
CA ASP A 110 -25.74 16.10 -5.51
C ASP A 110 -24.99 15.45 -4.33
N PRO A 111 -24.44 16.25 -3.40
CA PRO A 111 -23.67 15.72 -2.28
C PRO A 111 -24.53 15.09 -1.18
N LEU A 112 -25.83 15.37 -1.13
CA LEU A 112 -26.74 14.80 -0.12
C LEU A 112 -27.13 13.36 -0.48
N THR A 113 -27.37 13.11 -1.76
CA THR A 113 -27.73 11.78 -2.27
C THR A 113 -26.54 11.01 -2.83
N ASN A 114 -25.37 11.66 -2.94
CA ASN A 114 -24.17 11.13 -3.59
C ASN A 114 -24.46 10.59 -4.99
N THR A 115 -25.08 11.40 -5.86
CA THR A 115 -25.47 11.01 -7.22
C THR A 115 -25.17 12.09 -8.25
N PHE A 116 -24.97 11.68 -9.51
CA PHE A 116 -24.97 12.61 -10.64
C PHE A 116 -26.31 12.64 -11.35
N GLY A 117 -26.75 13.85 -11.68
CA GLY A 117 -27.83 14.11 -12.62
C GLY A 117 -27.31 14.82 -13.89
N PRO A 118 -28.13 14.84 -14.96
CA PRO A 118 -27.86 15.70 -16.11
C PRO A 118 -27.83 17.16 -15.65
N GLY A 119 -26.79 17.89 -16.05
CA GLY A 119 -26.75 19.35 -15.91
C GLY A 119 -27.29 20.05 -17.16
N PRO A 120 -27.53 21.36 -17.09
CA PRO A 120 -27.96 22.13 -18.25
C PRO A 120 -26.86 22.17 -19.32
N ASP A 121 -27.25 22.15 -20.59
CA ASP A 121 -26.34 22.37 -21.71
C ASP A 121 -25.59 23.69 -21.51
N ALA A 122 -24.26 23.67 -21.65
CA ALA A 122 -23.40 24.83 -21.42
C ALA A 122 -23.61 25.99 -22.42
N SER A 123 -24.57 25.88 -23.35
CA SER A 123 -24.90 26.80 -24.45
C SER A 123 -23.80 27.00 -25.50
N ILE A 124 -22.54 26.72 -25.16
CA ILE A 124 -21.35 26.80 -26.01
C ILE A 124 -20.40 25.64 -25.71
N ASP A 125 -19.59 25.24 -26.69
CA ASP A 125 -18.52 24.24 -26.49
C ASP A 125 -17.42 24.79 -25.59
N ILE A 126 -17.03 24.06 -24.55
CA ILE A 126 -15.98 24.48 -23.62
C ILE A 126 -14.63 23.89 -24.04
N SER A 127 -13.61 24.74 -24.26
CA SER A 127 -12.33 24.38 -24.88
C SER A 127 -11.54 23.30 -24.14
N ASN A 128 -10.68 22.58 -24.87
CA ASN A 128 -9.75 21.59 -24.33
C ASN A 128 -8.59 22.18 -23.49
N ARG A 129 -8.43 23.51 -23.46
CA ARG A 129 -7.41 24.20 -22.63
C ARG A 129 -8.06 25.05 -21.54
N TYR A 130 -7.37 25.05 -20.40
CA TYR A 130 -7.89 25.33 -19.07
C TYR A 130 -8.08 26.84 -18.82
N VAL A 131 -9.32 27.32 -18.84
CA VAL A 131 -9.70 28.63 -18.27
C VAL A 131 -10.69 28.38 -17.13
N LYS A 132 -10.37 28.85 -15.93
CA LYS A 132 -11.19 28.60 -14.73
C LYS A 132 -12.48 29.42 -14.78
N PRO A 133 -13.65 28.81 -14.51
CA PRO A 133 -14.87 29.56 -14.29
C PRO A 133 -14.70 30.49 -13.07
N PHE A 134 -15.29 31.67 -13.13
CA PHE A 134 -15.25 32.63 -12.03
C PHE A 134 -16.65 33.06 -11.59
N TYR A 135 -16.80 33.21 -10.28
CA TYR A 135 -18.02 33.70 -9.66
C TYR A 135 -18.12 35.22 -9.79
N VAL A 136 -19.33 35.73 -10.04
CA VAL A 136 -19.58 37.16 -10.14
C VAL A 136 -20.21 37.64 -8.82
N PRO A 137 -19.48 38.39 -7.99
CA PRO A 137 -19.93 38.73 -6.64
C PRO A 137 -20.97 39.86 -6.60
N SER A 138 -21.03 40.71 -7.62
CA SER A 138 -21.88 41.90 -7.65
C SER A 138 -22.32 42.28 -9.08
N GLY A 139 -23.19 43.28 -9.22
CA GLY A 139 -23.62 43.81 -10.52
C GLY A 139 -24.70 42.99 -11.25
N VAL A 140 -24.79 43.15 -12.57
CA VAL A 140 -25.89 42.63 -13.41
C VAL A 140 -25.99 41.10 -13.37
N LEU A 141 -24.84 40.43 -13.30
CA LEU A 141 -24.76 38.97 -13.19
C LEU A 141 -24.41 38.50 -11.77
N ALA A 142 -24.68 39.32 -10.74
CA ALA A 142 -24.42 38.94 -9.35
C ALA A 142 -24.99 37.56 -9.02
N GLY A 143 -24.20 36.73 -8.35
CA GLY A 143 -24.58 35.38 -7.98
C GLY A 143 -24.41 34.34 -9.09
N LYS A 144 -24.04 34.74 -10.32
CA LYS A 144 -23.86 33.84 -11.46
C LYS A 144 -22.38 33.47 -11.64
N THR A 145 -22.13 32.45 -12.46
CA THR A 145 -20.76 32.00 -12.79
C THR A 145 -20.48 32.17 -14.28
N ILE A 146 -19.34 32.75 -14.63
CA ILE A 146 -18.92 32.93 -16.02
C ILE A 146 -17.83 31.92 -16.37
N SER A 147 -18.02 31.23 -17.49
CA SER A 147 -17.00 30.37 -18.13
C SER A 147 -16.59 30.96 -19.47
N ILE A 148 -15.30 30.89 -19.82
CA ILE A 148 -14.75 31.45 -21.07
C ILE A 148 -14.44 30.31 -22.05
N LYS A 149 -14.89 30.43 -23.30
CA LYS A 149 -14.46 29.58 -24.42
C LYS A 149 -13.30 30.25 -25.15
N SER A 150 -12.16 29.55 -25.23
CA SER A 150 -11.06 29.94 -26.13
C SER A 150 -11.41 29.51 -27.57
N ALA A 151 -11.46 30.47 -28.49
CA ALA A 151 -11.68 30.23 -29.92
C ALA A 151 -10.38 30.50 -30.70
N SER A 152 -10.04 29.64 -31.66
CA SER A 152 -8.87 29.84 -32.54
C SER A 152 -9.04 31.04 -33.50
N SER A 153 -10.26 31.53 -33.70
CA SER A 153 -10.60 32.73 -34.47
C SER A 153 -11.98 33.27 -34.06
N GLY A 154 -12.21 34.59 -34.21
CA GLY A 154 -13.53 35.23 -33.96
C GLY A 154 -13.75 35.84 -32.56
N GLY A 155 -12.74 35.79 -31.68
CA GLY A 155 -12.83 36.31 -30.31
C GLY A 155 -13.48 35.33 -29.33
N ASP A 156 -13.04 35.35 -28.08
CA ASP A 156 -13.54 34.43 -27.07
C ASP A 156 -14.94 34.84 -26.61
N VAL A 157 -15.83 33.86 -26.50
CA VAL A 157 -17.20 34.04 -26.02
C VAL A 157 -17.31 33.44 -24.63
N THR A 158 -18.18 34.02 -23.80
CA THR A 158 -18.45 33.50 -22.46
C THR A 158 -19.80 32.82 -22.41
N THR A 159 -19.98 31.93 -21.44
CA THR A 159 -21.29 31.43 -21.04
C THR A 159 -21.49 31.69 -19.56
N VAL A 160 -22.72 32.06 -19.21
CA VAL A 160 -23.14 32.43 -17.87
C VAL A 160 -24.04 31.33 -17.34
N TYR A 161 -23.65 30.72 -16.23
CA TYR A 161 -24.50 29.84 -15.47
C TYR A 161 -25.38 30.66 -14.52
N ASP A 162 -26.69 30.58 -14.69
CA ASP A 162 -27.67 31.13 -13.77
C ASP A 162 -28.13 30.05 -12.77
N PRO A 163 -27.75 30.15 -11.49
CA PRO A 163 -28.14 29.16 -10.50
C PRO A 163 -29.64 29.19 -10.16
N THR A 164 -30.34 30.30 -10.39
CA THR A 164 -31.77 30.46 -10.04
C THR A 164 -32.68 29.66 -10.97
N THR A 165 -32.37 29.67 -12.26
CA THR A 165 -33.10 28.93 -13.30
C THR A 165 -32.43 27.63 -13.70
N ASN A 166 -31.20 27.37 -13.23
CA ASN A 166 -30.36 26.23 -13.62
C ASN A 166 -30.17 26.15 -15.14
N THR A 167 -29.78 27.27 -15.75
CA THR A 167 -29.56 27.36 -17.22
C THR A 167 -28.25 28.06 -17.53
N PHE A 168 -27.66 27.70 -18.67
CA PHE A 168 -26.62 28.52 -19.27
C PHE A 168 -27.20 29.44 -20.35
N SER A 169 -26.68 30.66 -20.41
CA SER A 169 -26.93 31.60 -21.49
C SER A 169 -25.62 32.14 -22.04
N PRO A 170 -25.57 32.58 -23.31
CA PRO A 170 -24.44 33.35 -23.81
C PRO A 170 -24.16 34.55 -22.91
N GLY A 171 -22.88 34.74 -22.55
CA GLY A 171 -22.41 35.88 -21.78
C GLY A 171 -21.79 36.97 -22.68
N PRO A 172 -21.29 38.05 -22.08
CA PRO A 172 -20.65 39.11 -22.85
C PRO A 172 -19.41 38.58 -23.59
N SER A 173 -19.20 39.10 -24.80
CA SER A 173 -18.00 38.80 -25.58
C SER A 173 -16.76 39.35 -24.87
N VAL A 174 -15.70 38.56 -24.83
CA VAL A 174 -14.39 39.01 -24.33
C VAL A 174 -13.78 40.01 -25.32
N GLY A 175 -14.18 39.97 -26.60
CA GLY A 175 -13.75 40.90 -27.64
C GLY A 175 -12.30 40.70 -28.14
N ALA A 176 -11.64 39.60 -27.76
CA ALA A 176 -10.38 39.13 -28.34
C ALA A 176 -10.20 37.64 -28.00
N ALA A 177 -9.39 36.95 -28.78
CA ALA A 177 -9.09 35.54 -28.57
C ALA A 177 -7.89 35.37 -27.62
N PHE A 178 -8.11 34.70 -26.49
CA PHE A 178 -7.01 34.05 -25.77
C PHE A 178 -6.57 32.86 -26.65
N GLY A 179 -5.32 32.90 -27.13
CA GLY A 179 -4.83 32.04 -28.20
C GLY A 179 -4.59 30.58 -27.83
N THR A 180 -4.65 29.71 -28.84
CA THR A 180 -4.43 28.26 -28.76
C THR A 180 -3.06 27.80 -29.32
N GLY A 181 -2.25 28.71 -29.87
CA GLY A 181 -1.00 28.40 -30.58
C GLY A 181 0.25 28.46 -29.69
N GLY A 182 0.81 27.29 -29.38
CA GLY A 182 2.09 27.13 -28.69
C GLY A 182 1.92 26.62 -27.26
N GLY A 183 2.49 25.45 -26.95
CA GLY A 183 2.46 24.83 -25.61
C GLY A 183 3.23 25.62 -24.55
N GLY A 184 2.85 26.87 -24.33
CA GLY A 184 3.30 27.71 -23.21
C GLY A 184 2.28 27.74 -22.07
N PRO A 185 2.70 28.20 -20.89
CA PRO A 185 1.91 28.10 -19.66
C PRO A 185 0.56 28.78 -19.76
N LEU A 186 -0.40 28.14 -19.11
CA LEU A 186 -1.81 28.50 -19.09
C LEU A 186 -2.07 29.88 -18.46
N PRO A 187 -3.17 30.56 -18.82
CA PRO A 187 -3.61 31.80 -18.18
C PRO A 187 -3.69 31.65 -16.65
N GLY A 188 -3.30 32.69 -15.90
CA GLY A 188 -3.50 32.73 -14.45
C GLY A 188 -4.99 32.75 -14.08
N ALA A 189 -5.33 32.33 -12.87
CA ALA A 189 -6.71 32.43 -12.38
C ALA A 189 -7.16 33.91 -12.37
N PRO A 190 -8.37 34.22 -12.85
CA PRO A 190 -8.92 35.57 -12.73
C PRO A 190 -9.05 35.94 -11.26
N PHE A 191 -8.80 37.21 -10.92
CA PHE A 191 -8.92 37.69 -9.55
C PHE A 191 -9.69 39.01 -9.48
N GLU A 192 -10.39 39.20 -8.38
CA GLU A 192 -11.13 40.42 -8.08
C GLU A 192 -10.18 41.53 -7.64
N ILE A 193 -10.38 42.73 -8.18
CA ILE A 193 -9.69 43.93 -7.74
C ILE A 193 -10.41 44.43 -6.49
N LEU A 194 -9.72 44.43 -5.36
CA LEU A 194 -10.35 44.73 -4.07
C LEU A 194 -10.39 46.23 -3.73
N THR A 195 -9.51 47.03 -4.34
CA THR A 195 -9.31 48.45 -4.00
C THR A 195 -9.07 49.31 -5.24
N GLY A 196 -9.15 50.63 -5.09
CA GLY A 196 -8.89 51.57 -6.19
C GLY A 196 -10.06 51.79 -7.15
N SER A 197 -9.79 52.45 -8.27
CA SER A 197 -10.82 52.91 -9.22
C SER A 197 -11.55 51.79 -9.96
N GLN A 198 -10.97 50.58 -9.97
CA GLN A 198 -11.56 49.39 -10.59
C GLN A 198 -12.01 48.36 -9.53
N ALA A 199 -12.14 48.77 -8.26
CA ALA A 199 -12.61 47.90 -7.20
C ALA A 199 -13.94 47.21 -7.57
N GLY A 200 -14.05 45.92 -7.28
CA GLY A 200 -15.19 45.08 -7.64
C GLY A 200 -15.16 44.54 -9.07
N LYS A 201 -14.21 44.96 -9.92
CA LYS A 201 -14.01 44.40 -11.25
C LYS A 201 -13.07 43.19 -11.20
N ILE A 202 -13.18 42.31 -12.19
CA ILE A 202 -12.38 41.08 -12.25
C ILE A 202 -11.34 41.21 -13.35
N LEU A 203 -10.06 41.09 -12.98
CA LEU A 203 -8.95 41.12 -13.93
C LEU A 203 -8.67 39.69 -14.42
N ILE A 204 -8.70 39.52 -15.74
CA ILE A 204 -8.39 38.26 -16.42
C ILE A 204 -7.14 38.46 -17.26
N ILE A 205 -6.19 37.56 -17.10
CA ILE A 205 -4.92 37.64 -17.80
C ILE A 205 -4.71 36.34 -18.55
N GLY A 206 -4.67 36.42 -19.88
CA GLY A 206 -4.34 35.30 -20.75
C GLY A 206 -3.25 35.65 -21.75
N ALA A 207 -2.97 34.71 -22.64
CA ALA A 207 -2.03 34.87 -23.74
C ALA A 207 -2.80 34.97 -25.06
N SER A 208 -2.40 35.87 -25.95
CA SER A 208 -2.93 35.92 -27.32
C SER A 208 -2.34 34.80 -28.18
N SER A 209 -2.95 34.53 -29.34
CA SER A 209 -2.47 33.54 -30.33
C SER A 209 -1.07 33.84 -30.86
N ASN A 210 -0.60 35.07 -30.67
CA ASN A 210 0.68 35.56 -31.15
C ASN A 210 1.71 35.66 -30.00
N GLY A 211 1.39 35.12 -28.82
CA GLY A 211 2.30 35.07 -27.67
C GLY A 211 2.38 36.36 -26.84
N ALA A 212 1.57 37.37 -27.11
CA ALA A 212 1.49 38.61 -26.30
C ALA A 212 0.54 38.43 -25.10
N SER A 213 0.76 39.16 -24.01
CA SER A 213 -0.21 39.21 -22.91
C SER A 213 -1.50 39.89 -23.36
N LEU A 214 -2.62 39.24 -23.10
CA LEU A 214 -3.95 39.80 -23.29
C LEU A 214 -4.58 39.97 -21.90
N ILE A 215 -4.80 41.21 -21.49
CA ILE A 215 -5.41 41.54 -20.19
C ILE A 215 -6.80 42.11 -20.44
N ARG A 216 -7.77 41.57 -19.72
CA ARG A 216 -9.18 41.94 -19.79
C ARG A 216 -9.71 42.28 -18.43
N LEU A 217 -10.58 43.27 -18.40
CA LEU A 217 -11.27 43.68 -17.20
C LEU A 217 -12.76 43.38 -17.41
N TYR A 218 -13.31 42.51 -16.57
CA TYR A 218 -14.74 42.30 -16.52
C TYR A 218 -15.33 43.28 -15.52
N ASP A 219 -16.27 44.10 -15.99
CA ASP A 219 -17.05 45.01 -15.15
C ASP A 219 -18.40 44.37 -14.83
N PRO A 220 -18.64 43.92 -13.58
CA PRO A 220 -19.90 43.29 -13.23
C PRO A 220 -21.10 44.25 -13.30
N LEU A 221 -20.89 45.56 -13.11
CA LEU A 221 -21.98 46.56 -13.11
C LEU A 221 -22.55 46.79 -14.51
N THR A 222 -21.69 46.77 -15.54
CA THR A 222 -22.12 46.96 -16.94
C THR A 222 -22.24 45.66 -17.70
N ASN A 223 -21.81 44.53 -17.11
CA ASN A 223 -21.73 43.22 -17.76
C ASN A 223 -20.91 43.26 -19.07
N THR A 224 -19.78 43.95 -19.07
CA THR A 224 -18.94 44.07 -20.26
C THR A 224 -17.48 43.76 -19.95
N PHE A 225 -16.79 43.27 -20.98
CA PHE A 225 -15.33 43.20 -20.97
C PHE A 225 -14.76 44.44 -21.62
N SER A 226 -13.78 45.06 -20.97
CA SER A 226 -12.94 46.10 -21.55
C SER A 226 -11.48 45.64 -21.62
N ALA A 227 -10.68 46.33 -22.41
CA ALA A 227 -9.23 46.18 -22.33
C ALA A 227 -8.77 46.50 -20.89
N GLY A 228 -7.98 45.62 -20.30
CA GLY A 228 -7.26 45.92 -19.08
C GLY A 228 -5.96 46.66 -19.37
N PRO A 229 -5.22 47.07 -18.33
CA PRO A 229 -3.96 47.77 -18.52
C PRO A 229 -2.94 46.91 -19.25
N ALA A 230 -2.12 47.55 -20.08
CA ALA A 230 -1.04 46.86 -20.76
C ALA A 230 -0.01 46.36 -19.75
N LEU A 231 0.36 45.07 -19.80
CA LEU A 231 1.42 44.50 -18.98
C LEU A 231 2.77 45.18 -19.24
N GLY A 232 3.02 45.51 -20.53
CA GLY A 232 4.30 46.00 -21.05
C GLY A 232 5.38 44.93 -21.03
N GLY A 233 6.07 44.68 -22.15
CA GLY A 233 7.11 43.64 -22.25
C GLY A 233 6.56 42.23 -22.53
N ASN A 234 7.27 41.20 -22.07
CA ASN A 234 6.91 39.80 -22.35
C ASN A 234 5.65 39.35 -21.61
N ARG A 235 5.04 38.26 -22.10
CA ARG A 235 3.83 37.68 -21.49
C ARG A 235 4.08 37.25 -20.05
N ALA A 236 3.07 37.25 -19.20
CA ALA A 236 3.21 36.76 -17.83
C ALA A 236 3.03 35.24 -17.74
N SER A 237 3.87 34.56 -16.95
CA SER A 237 3.81 33.11 -16.69
C SER A 237 3.13 32.77 -15.37
N SER A 238 3.21 33.64 -14.36
CA SER A 238 2.47 33.50 -13.10
C SER A 238 2.29 34.85 -12.43
N PHE A 239 1.43 34.88 -11.42
CA PHE A 239 1.14 36.05 -10.60
C PHE A 239 0.99 35.64 -9.14
N PHE A 240 1.35 36.53 -8.24
CA PHE A 240 1.02 36.38 -6.82
C PHE A 240 0.79 37.74 -6.15
N PRO A 241 -0.15 37.82 -5.19
CA PRO A 241 -0.38 39.04 -4.42
C PRO A 241 0.80 39.34 -3.50
N ILE A 242 1.09 40.63 -3.32
CA ILE A 242 2.07 41.11 -2.35
C ILE A 242 1.30 41.46 -1.08
N ALA A 243 1.52 40.69 -0.01
CA ALA A 243 0.75 40.80 1.22
C ALA A 243 1.27 41.88 2.18
N THR A 244 2.58 42.11 2.21
CA THR A 244 3.25 43.02 3.17
C THR A 244 4.27 43.94 2.48
N GLY A 245 4.94 44.79 3.25
CA GLY A 245 5.96 45.71 2.76
C GLY A 245 5.42 46.91 1.95
N PRO A 246 6.31 47.72 1.35
CA PRO A 246 5.94 48.96 0.67
C PRO A 246 5.03 48.79 -0.56
N GLN A 247 4.95 47.57 -1.11
CA GLN A 247 4.11 47.25 -2.26
C GLN A 247 2.89 46.40 -1.88
N ALA A 248 2.53 46.32 -0.59
CA ALA A 248 1.37 45.58 -0.11
C ALA A 248 0.08 45.98 -0.86
N GLY A 249 -0.75 44.98 -1.18
CA GLY A 249 -1.99 45.16 -1.94
C GLY A 249 -1.81 45.18 -3.46
N LYS A 250 -0.57 45.22 -3.96
CA LYS A 250 -0.27 45.05 -5.40
C LYS A 250 -0.13 43.57 -5.76
N THR A 251 -0.14 43.28 -7.05
CA THR A 251 0.09 41.90 -7.57
C THR A 251 1.35 41.87 -8.41
N LEU A 252 2.30 40.99 -8.08
CA LEU A 252 3.51 40.79 -8.89
C LEU A 252 3.23 39.78 -10.00
N ALA A 253 3.63 40.13 -11.22
CA ALA A 253 3.56 39.33 -12.43
C ALA A 253 4.98 38.92 -12.86
N ILE A 254 5.19 37.63 -13.01
CA ILE A 254 6.44 37.07 -13.52
C ILE A 254 6.36 36.98 -15.04
N GLN A 255 7.30 37.56 -15.77
CA GLN A 255 7.30 37.49 -17.24
C GLN A 255 7.99 36.22 -17.74
N ALA A 256 7.33 35.52 -18.66
CA ALA A 256 7.88 34.40 -19.40
C ALA A 256 9.01 34.88 -20.33
N PHE A 257 10.05 34.06 -20.49
CA PHE A 257 11.20 34.31 -21.37
C PHE A 257 11.90 35.66 -21.13
N SER A 258 11.74 36.21 -19.92
CA SER A 258 12.28 37.50 -19.51
C SER A 258 12.83 37.35 -18.10
N THR A 259 13.80 38.18 -17.75
CA THR A 259 14.21 38.36 -16.34
C THR A 259 13.35 39.42 -15.64
N GLY A 260 12.59 40.21 -16.39
CA GLY A 260 11.74 41.27 -15.87
C GLY A 260 10.48 40.76 -15.16
N THR A 261 9.97 41.56 -14.22
CA THR A 261 8.65 41.39 -13.63
C THR A 261 7.82 42.66 -13.83
N ARG A 262 6.52 42.58 -13.54
CA ARG A 262 5.59 43.71 -13.54
C ARG A 262 4.76 43.72 -12.29
N MET A 263 4.46 44.90 -11.75
CA MET A 263 3.58 45.03 -10.60
C MET A 263 2.28 45.68 -11.03
N TYR A 264 1.16 45.01 -10.79
CA TYR A 264 -0.16 45.59 -10.95
C TYR A 264 -0.51 46.44 -9.73
N ASP A 265 -0.76 47.72 -9.95
CA ASP A 265 -1.24 48.64 -8.93
C ASP A 265 -2.76 48.85 -9.11
N PRO A 266 -3.59 48.36 -8.18
CA PRO A 266 -5.04 48.50 -8.28
C PRO A 266 -5.52 49.96 -8.10
N ALA A 267 -4.74 50.82 -7.43
CA ALA A 267 -5.11 52.22 -7.22
C ALA A 267 -5.10 53.01 -8.54
N SER A 268 -4.03 52.86 -9.33
CA SER A 268 -3.86 53.51 -10.63
C SER A 268 -4.35 52.69 -11.81
N ASN A 269 -4.70 51.41 -11.61
CA ASN A 269 -5.03 50.45 -12.66
C ASN A 269 -3.94 50.38 -13.75
N THR A 270 -2.68 50.27 -13.34
CA THR A 270 -1.55 50.20 -14.27
C THR A 270 -0.57 49.10 -13.86
N PHE A 271 0.20 48.62 -14.85
CA PHE A 271 1.39 47.83 -14.57
C PHE A 271 2.62 48.72 -14.60
N SER A 272 3.44 48.65 -13.55
CA SER A 272 4.77 49.24 -13.51
C SER A 272 5.85 48.16 -13.59
N ALA A 273 7.09 48.56 -13.87
CA ALA A 273 8.22 47.65 -13.74
C ALA A 273 8.32 47.13 -12.30
N GLY A 274 8.44 45.81 -12.15
CA GLY A 274 8.79 45.17 -10.89
C GLY A 274 10.30 44.91 -10.79
N PRO A 275 10.77 44.35 -9.66
CA PRO A 275 12.18 43.99 -9.51
C PRO A 275 12.60 42.89 -10.50
N ASN A 276 13.86 42.95 -10.94
CA ASN A 276 14.41 41.96 -11.85
C ASN A 276 14.67 40.64 -11.10
N SER A 277 14.20 39.52 -11.64
CA SER A 277 14.40 38.18 -11.06
C SER A 277 15.80 37.60 -11.34
N GLY A 278 16.50 38.13 -12.34
CA GLY A 278 17.80 37.67 -12.79
C GLY A 278 17.76 36.32 -13.52
N VAL A 279 16.59 35.72 -13.74
CA VAL A 279 16.43 34.43 -14.43
C VAL A 279 15.29 34.50 -15.43
N SER A 280 15.52 33.95 -16.63
CA SER A 280 14.50 33.84 -17.67
C SER A 280 14.00 32.40 -17.76
N SER A 281 12.69 32.21 -17.73
CA SER A 281 12.05 30.90 -17.92
C SER A 281 10.72 31.04 -18.64
N ALA A 282 10.34 30.02 -19.40
CA ALA A 282 9.02 29.93 -20.02
C ALA A 282 7.90 29.78 -18.98
N VAL A 283 8.18 29.07 -17.89
CA VAL A 283 7.22 28.65 -16.85
C VAL A 283 7.73 29.12 -15.48
N SER A 284 6.79 29.58 -14.66
CA SER A 284 7.06 29.97 -13.27
C SER A 284 5.97 29.45 -12.35
N LEU A 285 6.34 29.17 -11.11
CA LEU A 285 5.43 28.77 -10.05
C LEU A 285 5.86 29.47 -8.76
N SER A 286 4.92 29.81 -7.88
CA SER A 286 5.27 30.49 -6.62
C SER A 286 4.45 29.99 -5.44
N PHE A 287 5.01 30.09 -4.24
CA PHE A 287 4.29 29.87 -2.99
C PHE A 287 4.81 30.79 -1.86
N PRO A 288 3.93 31.22 -0.94
CA PRO A 288 4.35 31.96 0.24
C PRO A 288 5.14 31.06 1.20
N ILE A 289 6.23 31.59 1.76
CA ILE A 289 7.01 30.93 2.81
C ILE A 289 6.38 31.33 4.15
N THR A 290 5.77 30.37 4.84
CA THR A 290 4.95 30.58 6.04
C THR A 290 5.75 30.52 7.35
N SER A 291 6.96 29.93 7.33
CA SER A 291 7.78 29.72 8.52
C SER A 291 9.29 29.84 8.22
N GLY A 292 10.15 29.76 9.23
CA GLY A 292 11.61 29.80 9.08
C GLY A 292 12.19 31.19 8.81
N ASN A 293 13.45 31.23 8.38
CA ASN A 293 14.24 32.47 8.25
C ASN A 293 13.74 33.40 7.13
N TYR A 294 12.96 32.85 6.19
CA TYR A 294 12.37 33.57 5.08
C TYR A 294 10.84 33.69 5.19
N ALA A 295 10.28 33.49 6.39
CA ALA A 295 8.85 33.68 6.64
C ALA A 295 8.37 35.06 6.15
N GLY A 296 7.18 35.10 5.54
CA GLY A 296 6.59 36.30 4.95
C GLY A 296 7.13 36.66 3.56
N LYS A 297 8.11 35.92 3.03
CA LYS A 297 8.63 36.07 1.66
C LYS A 297 7.97 35.05 0.73
N THR A 298 8.16 35.21 -0.58
CA THR A 298 7.57 34.30 -1.58
C THR A 298 8.66 33.54 -2.33
N MET A 299 8.60 32.20 -2.31
CA MET A 299 9.45 31.36 -3.17
C MET A 299 8.90 31.40 -4.59
N VAL A 300 9.77 31.65 -5.59
CA VAL A 300 9.41 31.71 -7.00
C VAL A 300 10.37 30.85 -7.82
N PHE A 301 9.83 29.91 -8.58
CA PHE A 301 10.56 29.03 -9.47
C PHE A 301 10.55 29.56 -10.90
N PHE A 302 11.68 29.36 -11.58
CA PHE A 302 11.93 29.71 -12.97
C PHE A 302 12.53 28.47 -13.64
N GLY A 303 11.69 27.50 -14.02
CA GLY A 303 12.16 26.23 -14.57
C GLY A 303 12.91 25.41 -13.50
N ASN A 304 14.24 25.34 -13.58
CA ASN A 304 15.08 24.67 -12.58
C ASN A 304 15.76 25.62 -11.58
N ALA A 305 15.62 26.94 -11.77
CA ALA A 305 16.13 27.92 -10.82
C ALA A 305 15.05 28.36 -9.83
N SER A 306 15.45 28.82 -8.65
CA SER A 306 14.54 29.47 -7.69
C SER A 306 15.06 30.83 -7.24
N ARG A 307 14.12 31.69 -6.83
CA ARG A 307 14.35 33.01 -6.24
C ARG A 307 13.40 33.21 -5.07
N ILE A 308 13.80 34.03 -4.10
CA ILE A 308 12.96 34.42 -2.98
C ILE A 308 12.64 35.90 -3.14
N TYR A 309 11.37 36.22 -3.37
CA TYR A 309 10.88 37.60 -3.40
C TYR A 309 10.73 38.12 -1.98
N ASP A 310 11.44 39.21 -1.67
CA ASP A 310 11.33 39.91 -0.40
C ASP A 310 10.41 41.13 -0.55
N PRO A 311 9.21 41.11 0.05
CA PRO A 311 8.26 42.22 -0.07
C PRO A 311 8.72 43.49 0.64
N GLU A 312 9.58 43.41 1.66
CA GLU A 312 10.04 44.58 2.42
C GLU A 312 11.02 45.43 1.62
N THR A 313 11.95 44.77 0.91
CA THR A 313 12.95 45.44 0.07
C THR A 313 12.52 45.56 -1.38
N ASN A 314 11.44 44.87 -1.78
CA ASN A 314 11.00 44.74 -3.16
C ASN A 314 12.12 44.23 -4.09
N THR A 315 12.80 43.16 -3.68
CA THR A 315 13.90 42.55 -4.47
C THR A 315 13.79 41.02 -4.52
N PHE A 316 14.54 40.41 -5.45
CA PHE A 316 14.72 38.96 -5.49
C PHE A 316 16.08 38.58 -4.92
N LEU A 317 16.06 37.70 -3.93
CA LEU A 317 17.24 37.00 -3.44
C LEU A 317 17.43 35.70 -4.21
N THR A 318 18.67 35.24 -4.35
CA THR A 318 18.97 33.91 -4.90
C THR A 318 18.37 32.85 -3.98
N GLY A 319 17.50 32.01 -4.53
CA GLY A 319 16.97 30.84 -3.83
C GLY A 319 17.85 29.60 -4.03
N PRO A 320 17.60 28.52 -3.30
CA PRO A 320 18.31 27.25 -3.48
C PRO A 320 18.14 26.66 -4.89
N ASN A 321 19.13 25.91 -5.37
CA ASN A 321 19.02 25.24 -6.67
C ASN A 321 18.01 24.08 -6.60
N PHE A 322 17.03 24.09 -7.50
CA PHE A 322 16.09 23.00 -7.63
C PHE A 322 16.64 22.01 -8.67
N LEU A 323 16.92 20.77 -8.26
CA LEU A 323 17.61 19.77 -9.10
C LEU A 323 16.75 19.24 -10.26
N LEU A 324 15.52 19.72 -10.40
CA LEU A 324 14.54 19.30 -11.41
C LEU A 324 13.96 20.55 -12.09
N THR A 325 13.30 20.37 -13.23
CA THR A 325 12.63 21.48 -13.95
C THR A 325 11.14 21.47 -13.64
N ILE A 326 10.60 22.55 -13.06
CA ILE A 326 9.15 22.69 -12.87
C ILE A 326 8.41 22.65 -14.21
N ASP A 327 7.23 22.05 -14.20
CA ASP A 327 6.29 22.07 -15.32
C ASP A 327 4.85 22.34 -14.82
N GLU A 328 3.91 22.43 -15.76
CA GLU A 328 2.50 22.74 -15.52
C GLU A 328 1.78 21.71 -14.62
N SER A 329 2.40 20.57 -14.33
CA SER A 329 1.87 19.51 -13.45
C SER A 329 2.54 19.48 -12.07
N THR A 330 3.37 20.48 -11.76
CA THR A 330 4.06 20.57 -10.47
C THR A 330 3.09 20.98 -9.38
N ILE A 331 2.98 20.16 -8.34
CA ILE A 331 2.12 20.41 -7.18
C ILE A 331 2.97 20.91 -6.02
N ILE A 332 2.43 21.89 -5.30
CA ILE A 332 2.96 22.41 -4.04
C ILE A 332 2.00 22.02 -2.93
N TYR A 333 2.54 21.45 -1.85
CA TYR A 333 1.77 21.05 -0.69
C TYR A 333 2.53 21.40 0.59
N GLU A 334 1.91 22.12 1.52
CA GLU A 334 2.49 22.35 2.84
C GLU A 334 2.26 21.11 3.70
N VAL A 335 3.31 20.58 4.34
CA VAL A 335 3.22 19.38 5.18
C VAL A 335 2.74 19.81 6.58
N PRO A 336 1.52 19.45 6.99
CA PRO A 336 0.93 19.98 8.21
C PRO A 336 1.48 19.33 9.49
N GLU A 337 1.94 18.06 9.44
CA GLU A 337 2.35 17.29 10.64
C GLU A 337 3.46 16.26 10.34
N GLY A 338 4.16 15.76 11.39
CA GLY A 338 5.24 14.77 11.32
C GLY A 338 6.68 15.25 11.11
N LYS A 339 7.59 14.35 10.69
CA LYS A 339 9.05 14.61 10.52
C LYS A 339 9.36 15.77 9.56
N HIS A 340 8.49 16.00 8.59
CA HIS A 340 8.62 17.08 7.61
C HIS A 340 7.63 18.24 7.86
N THR A 341 7.04 18.35 9.07
CA THR A 341 6.16 19.47 9.46
C THR A 341 6.78 20.82 9.13
N GLY A 342 5.98 21.71 8.56
CA GLY A 342 6.42 23.07 8.21
C GLY A 342 7.34 23.13 6.98
N LYS A 343 7.65 22.01 6.34
CA LYS A 343 8.31 21.96 5.03
C LYS A 343 7.28 22.00 3.90
N THR A 344 7.69 22.49 2.75
CA THR A 344 6.86 22.49 1.54
C THR A 344 7.27 21.32 0.65
N LEU A 345 6.35 20.41 0.36
CA LEU A 345 6.53 19.32 -0.59
C LEU A 345 6.30 19.83 -2.02
N LEU A 346 7.29 19.61 -2.88
CA LEU A 346 7.24 19.82 -4.32
C LEU A 346 7.24 18.49 -5.05
N ILE A 347 6.32 18.35 -6.00
CA ILE A 347 6.17 17.10 -6.75
C ILE A 347 6.10 17.40 -8.25
N ASN A 348 7.10 16.95 -8.98
CA ASN A 348 7.24 17.18 -10.42
C ASN A 348 6.82 15.93 -11.24
N ARG A 349 6.40 16.13 -12.50
CA ARG A 349 5.94 15.06 -13.41
C ARG A 349 6.96 13.95 -13.61
N ALA A 350 8.25 14.26 -13.80
CA ALA A 350 9.29 13.28 -14.16
C ALA A 350 10.19 12.86 -12.98
N ALA A 351 9.86 13.28 -11.75
CA ALA A 351 10.71 13.03 -10.60
C ALA A 351 10.61 11.56 -10.14
N LEU A 352 11.76 10.92 -9.95
CA LEU A 352 11.88 9.60 -9.31
C LEU A 352 11.92 9.69 -7.77
N THR A 353 11.90 10.90 -7.23
CA THR A 353 11.96 11.21 -5.80
C THR A 353 11.03 12.38 -5.47
N PHE A 354 10.56 12.45 -4.22
CA PHE A 354 9.93 13.67 -3.71
C PHE A 354 10.99 14.73 -3.40
N THR A 355 10.62 16.01 -3.43
CA THR A 355 11.52 17.10 -3.01
C THR A 355 10.84 17.98 -1.98
N PHE A 356 11.51 18.25 -0.86
CA PHE A 356 11.01 19.10 0.21
C PHE A 356 11.81 20.39 0.28
N TYR A 357 11.14 21.54 0.30
CA TYR A 357 11.75 22.79 0.69
C TYR A 357 11.73 22.90 2.22
N ASN A 358 12.92 23.02 2.82
CA ASN A 358 13.06 23.29 4.24
C ASN A 358 13.24 24.79 4.47
N PRO A 359 12.26 25.49 5.06
CA PRO A 359 12.32 26.94 5.23
C PRO A 359 13.28 27.39 6.35
N VAL A 360 13.75 26.49 7.20
CA VAL A 360 14.73 26.79 8.25
C VAL A 360 16.14 26.83 7.65
N THR A 361 16.51 25.81 6.86
CA THR A 361 17.84 25.71 6.23
C THR A 361 17.92 26.40 4.88
N ASN A 362 16.77 26.74 4.28
CA ASN A 362 16.64 27.29 2.93
C ASN A 362 17.24 26.37 1.85
N LEU A 363 17.06 25.06 2.00
CA LEU A 363 17.56 24.04 1.06
C LEU A 363 16.43 23.13 0.58
N PHE A 364 16.61 22.58 -0.61
CA PHE A 364 15.81 21.45 -1.07
C PHE A 364 16.42 20.14 -0.60
N GLU A 365 15.59 19.34 0.06
CA GLU A 365 15.94 18.01 0.55
C GLU A 365 15.28 16.96 -0.35
N VAL A 366 16.06 15.94 -0.71
CA VAL A 366 15.55 14.81 -1.49
C VAL A 366 14.78 13.89 -0.55
N GLY A 367 13.51 13.67 -0.85
CA GLY A 367 12.63 12.70 -0.24
C GLY A 367 12.87 11.28 -0.75
N PRO A 368 12.05 10.30 -0.32
CA PRO A 368 12.25 8.90 -0.64
C PRO A 368 12.00 8.66 -2.13
N ALA A 369 12.66 7.63 -2.65
CA ALA A 369 12.44 7.17 -4.01
C ALA A 369 10.98 6.74 -4.21
N VAL A 370 10.49 6.95 -5.41
CA VAL A 370 9.17 6.46 -5.82
C VAL A 370 9.32 4.99 -6.20
N PRO A 371 8.49 4.08 -5.65
CA PRO A 371 8.61 2.63 -5.85
C PRO A 371 8.65 2.18 -7.31
N THR A 372 8.12 2.97 -8.23
CA THR A 372 8.16 2.74 -9.68
C THR A 372 8.28 4.07 -10.42
N SER A 373 8.86 4.07 -11.63
CA SER A 373 9.03 5.29 -12.44
C SER A 373 7.69 5.96 -12.78
N PHE A 374 7.53 7.25 -12.41
CA PHE A 374 6.39 8.12 -12.74
C PHE A 374 6.40 8.59 -14.22
N ALA A 375 6.84 7.76 -15.16
CA ALA A 375 7.28 8.24 -16.47
C ALA A 375 6.15 8.69 -17.43
N SER A 376 4.86 8.65 -17.03
CA SER A 376 3.74 8.95 -17.94
C SER A 376 3.00 10.24 -17.62
N GLN A 377 2.49 10.90 -18.67
CA GLN A 377 1.69 12.14 -18.63
C GLN A 377 0.33 11.98 -17.93
N TYR A 378 0.00 10.78 -17.43
CA TYR A 378 -1.33 10.43 -16.99
C TYR A 378 -1.40 9.97 -15.52
N SER A 379 -0.31 10.14 -14.76
CA SER A 379 -0.30 9.88 -13.32
C SER A 379 -0.91 11.05 -12.54
N TRP A 380 -1.72 10.76 -11.51
CA TRP A 380 -2.39 11.76 -10.68
C TRP A 380 -2.01 11.59 -9.20
N ARG A 381 -1.90 12.70 -8.48
CA ARG A 381 -1.60 12.84 -7.06
C ARG A 381 -2.70 13.64 -6.35
N VAL A 382 -3.15 13.15 -5.20
CA VAL A 382 -4.22 13.78 -4.41
C VAL A 382 -3.72 13.99 -2.98
N PRO A 383 -3.55 15.24 -2.51
CA PRO A 383 -3.31 15.49 -1.09
C PRO A 383 -4.53 15.08 -0.28
N VAL A 384 -4.28 14.45 0.86
CA VAL A 384 -5.31 14.08 1.84
C VAL A 384 -5.39 15.21 2.85
N GLU A 385 -6.49 15.97 2.79
CA GLU A 385 -6.64 17.25 3.49
C GLU A 385 -7.30 17.09 4.87
N SER A 386 -7.91 15.92 5.17
CA SER A 386 -8.56 15.63 6.46
C SER A 386 -8.55 14.13 6.85
N GLY A 387 -9.02 13.81 8.07
CA GLY A 387 -9.14 12.43 8.57
C GLY A 387 -7.85 11.80 9.13
N PRO A 388 -7.85 10.49 9.49
CA PRO A 388 -6.70 9.76 10.05
C PRO A 388 -5.49 9.64 9.09
N ASN A 389 -5.66 10.03 7.83
CA ASN A 389 -4.60 10.13 6.84
C ASN A 389 -4.33 11.57 6.39
N ALA A 390 -4.88 12.58 7.08
CA ALA A 390 -4.56 13.98 6.83
C ALA A 390 -3.04 14.18 6.81
N GLY A 391 -2.56 15.00 5.87
CA GLY A 391 -1.11 15.19 5.70
C GLY A 391 -0.45 14.18 4.76
N LYS A 392 -1.13 13.09 4.37
CA LYS A 392 -0.62 12.09 3.43
C LYS A 392 -0.92 12.45 1.98
N LEU A 393 -0.24 11.78 1.05
CA LEU A 393 -0.42 11.95 -0.39
C LEU A 393 -0.83 10.63 -1.04
N LEU A 394 -1.96 10.64 -1.73
CA LEU A 394 -2.35 9.53 -2.61
C LEU A 394 -1.67 9.66 -3.97
N LEU A 395 -1.14 8.55 -4.47
CA LEU A 395 -0.48 8.43 -5.77
C LEU A 395 -1.26 7.45 -6.64
N VAL A 396 -1.74 7.93 -7.79
CA VAL A 396 -2.44 7.16 -8.83
C VAL A 396 -1.52 7.10 -10.06
N LEU A 397 -1.06 5.90 -10.40
CA LEU A 397 -0.10 5.68 -11.48
C LEU A 397 -0.83 5.39 -12.79
N GLY A 398 -0.62 6.21 -13.82
CA GLY A 398 -1.10 5.93 -15.17
C GLY A 398 -0.04 5.18 -15.97
N THR A 399 -0.36 4.05 -16.60
CA THR A 399 0.54 3.35 -17.53
C THR A 399 0.13 3.62 -18.98
N THR A 400 1.11 3.72 -19.88
CA THR A 400 0.88 3.73 -21.32
C THR A 400 1.10 2.33 -21.87
N GLY A 401 0.06 1.74 -22.49
CA GLY A 401 0.10 0.44 -23.14
C GLY A 401 -0.74 -0.60 -22.41
N SER A 402 -1.41 -1.47 -23.17
CA SER A 402 -2.38 -2.51 -22.76
C SER A 402 -1.81 -3.62 -21.87
N VAL A 403 -0.99 -3.30 -20.88
CA VAL A 403 -0.58 -4.21 -19.82
C VAL A 403 -1.49 -3.95 -18.62
N ASN A 404 -2.45 -4.88 -18.45
CA ASN A 404 -3.20 -5.09 -17.23
C ASN A 404 -2.25 -5.52 -16.10
N SER A 405 -1.43 -4.62 -15.62
CA SER A 405 -0.76 -4.74 -14.34
C SER A 405 -1.19 -3.59 -13.45
N THR A 406 -2.51 -3.52 -13.21
CA THR A 406 -2.97 -3.03 -11.92
C THR A 406 -2.36 -4.01 -10.91
N PHE A 407 -1.31 -3.60 -10.20
CA PHE A 407 -0.90 -4.29 -9.00
C PHE A 407 -2.06 -4.16 -8.01
N ILE A 408 -2.96 -5.14 -8.04
CA ILE A 408 -3.89 -5.39 -6.98
C ILE A 408 -3.03 -5.95 -5.87
N TYR A 409 -2.59 -5.08 -4.97
CA TYR A 409 -2.20 -5.54 -3.66
C TYR A 409 -3.50 -6.05 -3.01
N THR A 410 -3.69 -7.37 -3.01
CA THR A 410 -4.74 -8.04 -2.24
C THR A 410 -4.44 -7.78 -0.76
N PRO A 411 -5.27 -7.00 -0.03
CA PRO A 411 -5.01 -6.71 1.36
C PRO A 411 -5.21 -8.00 2.18
N GLN A 412 -4.18 -8.44 2.90
CA GLN A 412 -4.45 -9.10 4.17
C GLN A 412 -4.97 -8.02 5.14
N LYS A 413 -5.99 -8.33 5.96
CA LYS A 413 -6.29 -7.51 7.14
C LYS A 413 -5.02 -7.42 8.01
N PRO A 414 -4.82 -6.30 8.73
CA PRO A 414 -3.55 -5.96 9.38
C PRO A 414 -2.98 -7.10 10.21
N SER A 415 -1.69 -7.38 10.00
CA SER A 415 -0.89 -8.16 10.94
C SER A 415 -0.60 -7.26 12.14
N TYR A 416 -1.20 -7.58 13.27
CA TYR A 416 -0.94 -6.88 14.53
C TYR A 416 0.20 -7.58 15.25
N ASN A 417 1.29 -6.86 15.51
CA ASN A 417 2.44 -7.38 16.25
C ASN A 417 2.36 -6.90 17.70
N PHE A 418 2.35 -7.84 18.64
CA PHE A 418 2.29 -7.58 20.08
C PHE A 418 3.44 -8.27 20.81
N THR A 419 3.83 -7.74 21.97
CA THR A 419 4.75 -8.45 22.87
C THR A 419 4.03 -9.54 23.63
N SER A 420 2.81 -9.26 24.10
CA SER A 420 1.90 -10.21 24.74
C SER A 420 0.47 -9.80 24.43
N VAL A 421 -0.47 -10.75 24.47
CA VAL A 421 -1.90 -10.49 24.29
C VAL A 421 -2.64 -11.08 25.48
N ASN A 422 -3.40 -10.25 26.20
CA ASN A 422 -4.30 -10.67 27.25
C ASN A 422 -5.70 -10.15 26.95
N ILE A 423 -6.67 -11.06 26.79
CA ILE A 423 -8.09 -10.76 26.59
C ILE A 423 -8.82 -11.20 27.87
N PRO A 424 -9.10 -10.28 28.81
CA PRO A 424 -9.74 -10.63 30.08
C PRO A 424 -11.17 -11.13 29.91
N SER A 425 -11.66 -11.86 30.90
CA SER A 425 -13.06 -12.28 30.97
C SER A 425 -14.01 -11.09 30.86
N GLY A 426 -15.11 -11.25 30.14
CA GLY A 426 -16.07 -10.17 29.83
C GLY A 426 -15.66 -9.23 28.70
N THR A 427 -14.45 -9.35 28.15
CA THR A 427 -14.03 -8.57 26.97
C THR A 427 -14.47 -9.26 25.68
N MET A 428 -15.00 -8.49 24.71
CA MET A 428 -15.31 -9.00 23.37
C MET A 428 -14.52 -8.25 22.29
N LEU A 429 -13.66 -8.96 21.57
CA LEU A 429 -13.03 -8.49 20.33
C LEU A 429 -13.89 -8.91 19.14
N THR A 430 -14.15 -8.00 18.21
CA THR A 430 -14.93 -8.28 16.98
C THR A 430 -14.19 -7.82 15.73
N GLY A 431 -14.39 -8.54 14.63
CA GLY A 431 -13.89 -8.15 13.31
C GLY A 431 -14.76 -7.10 12.60
N LEU A 432 -14.19 -6.46 11.58
CA LEU A 432 -14.90 -5.60 10.61
C LEU A 432 -16.03 -6.37 9.91
N ALA A 433 -17.04 -5.65 9.41
CA ALA A 433 -18.17 -6.22 8.66
C ALA A 433 -17.72 -7.19 7.53
N PRO A 434 -18.58 -8.17 7.17
CA PRO A 434 -18.28 -9.10 6.08
C PRO A 434 -18.02 -8.35 4.78
N ASP A 435 -17.05 -8.84 4.00
CA ASP A 435 -16.55 -8.20 2.77
C ASP A 435 -16.51 -9.24 1.63
N SER A 436 -16.44 -8.81 0.38
CA SER A 436 -16.37 -9.66 -0.81
C SER A 436 -14.95 -10.16 -1.12
N ALA A 437 -13.93 -9.72 -0.36
CA ALA A 437 -12.51 -10.08 -0.52
C ALA A 437 -11.97 -10.96 0.64
N ILE A 438 -10.74 -11.48 0.48
CA ILE A 438 -10.05 -12.35 1.46
C ILE A 438 -10.03 -11.69 2.84
N ASN A 439 -10.45 -12.43 3.87
CA ASN A 439 -10.78 -11.87 5.19
C ASN A 439 -10.05 -12.60 6.33
N VAL A 440 -8.72 -12.57 6.39
CA VAL A 440 -7.96 -13.23 7.48
C VAL A 440 -7.33 -12.21 8.43
N ALA A 441 -7.65 -12.29 9.73
CA ALA A 441 -7.01 -11.50 10.77
C ALA A 441 -5.76 -12.22 11.30
N ASN A 442 -4.59 -11.55 11.28
CA ASN A 442 -3.35 -12.11 11.80
C ASN A 442 -2.96 -11.40 13.11
N ILE A 443 -2.80 -12.18 14.18
CA ILE A 443 -2.27 -11.73 15.47
C ILE A 443 -0.92 -12.40 15.66
N ASN A 444 0.15 -11.62 15.61
CA ASN A 444 1.52 -12.09 15.84
C ASN A 444 1.98 -11.61 17.22
N VAL A 445 2.47 -12.53 18.06
CA VAL A 445 2.82 -12.26 19.44
C VAL A 445 4.21 -12.83 19.73
N LEU A 446 5.10 -12.04 20.32
CA LEU A 446 6.44 -12.52 20.66
C LEU A 446 6.44 -13.44 21.90
N GLY A 447 5.64 -13.08 22.92
CA GLY A 447 5.44 -13.85 24.14
C GLY A 447 4.07 -14.53 24.18
N ASP A 448 3.57 -14.77 25.40
CA ASP A 448 2.36 -15.55 25.63
C ASP A 448 1.06 -14.84 25.21
N VAL A 449 0.06 -15.66 24.90
CA VAL A 449 -1.32 -15.26 24.61
C VAL A 449 -2.25 -15.88 25.65
N LEU A 450 -3.02 -15.04 26.34
CA LEU A 450 -4.09 -15.46 27.25
C LEU A 450 -5.45 -14.93 26.76
N ILE A 451 -6.41 -15.83 26.59
CA ILE A 451 -7.78 -15.51 26.19
C ILE A 451 -8.75 -16.06 27.22
N GLU A 452 -9.25 -15.18 28.08
CA GLU A 452 -10.34 -15.45 29.05
C GLU A 452 -11.67 -14.83 28.61
N GLY A 453 -11.64 -13.87 27.68
CA GLY A 453 -12.81 -13.28 27.02
C GLY A 453 -13.15 -13.90 25.67
N THR A 454 -13.88 -13.17 24.84
CA THR A 454 -14.40 -13.66 23.55
C THR A 454 -13.75 -12.94 22.37
N ILE A 455 -13.23 -13.71 21.40
CA ILE A 455 -12.98 -13.23 20.04
C ILE A 455 -14.16 -13.68 19.17
N ASN A 456 -14.99 -12.75 18.74
CA ASN A 456 -16.19 -13.00 17.94
C ASN A 456 -16.03 -12.52 16.49
N LEU A 457 -15.91 -13.49 15.59
CA LEU A 457 -15.79 -13.33 14.14
C LEU A 457 -17.00 -13.93 13.42
N THR A 458 -18.12 -14.13 14.13
CA THR A 458 -19.36 -14.59 13.51
C THR A 458 -19.78 -13.63 12.40
N ALA A 459 -20.10 -14.19 11.23
CA ALA A 459 -20.55 -13.43 10.06
C ALA A 459 -19.55 -12.37 9.55
N LYS A 460 -18.25 -12.47 9.89
CA LYS A 460 -17.21 -11.50 9.48
C LYS A 460 -16.36 -11.98 8.29
N GLY A 461 -16.72 -13.10 7.69
CA GLY A 461 -16.10 -13.65 6.50
C GLY A 461 -16.70 -13.07 5.23
N TYR A 462 -16.78 -13.88 4.18
CA TYR A 462 -17.33 -13.42 2.92
C TYR A 462 -18.82 -13.08 3.01
N ALA A 463 -19.21 -11.98 2.37
CA ALA A 463 -20.61 -11.57 2.33
C ALA A 463 -21.52 -12.61 1.65
N GLY A 464 -22.76 -12.72 2.14
CA GLY A 464 -23.80 -13.53 1.50
C GLY A 464 -24.32 -12.90 0.21
N GLY A 465 -24.98 -13.71 -0.63
CA GLY A 465 -25.53 -13.25 -1.90
C GLY A 465 -26.80 -12.44 -1.70
N GLY A 466 -26.99 -11.39 -2.50
CA GLY A 466 -28.28 -10.70 -2.61
C GLY A 466 -29.38 -11.62 -3.16
N THR A 467 -30.61 -11.14 -3.26
CA THR A 467 -31.75 -11.92 -3.78
C THR A 467 -31.44 -12.54 -5.15
N ALA A 468 -31.56 -13.87 -5.26
CA ALA A 468 -31.21 -14.66 -6.43
C ALA A 468 -29.75 -14.50 -6.93
N LEU A 469 -28.84 -13.97 -6.11
CA LEU A 469 -27.42 -13.80 -6.44
C LEU A 469 -26.56 -14.84 -5.71
N ALA A 470 -25.40 -15.12 -6.29
CA ALA A 470 -24.35 -15.91 -5.66
C ALA A 470 -23.83 -15.22 -4.40
N GLY A 471 -23.41 -16.01 -3.40
CA GLY A 471 -22.61 -15.49 -2.29
C GLY A 471 -21.21 -15.07 -2.74
N TYR A 472 -20.45 -14.46 -1.84
CA TYR A 472 -19.04 -14.21 -2.08
C TYR A 472 -18.17 -15.30 -1.45
N GLY A 473 -16.94 -15.42 -1.93
CA GLY A 473 -15.93 -16.34 -1.41
C GLY A 473 -15.73 -17.62 -2.23
N PRO A 474 -14.60 -18.31 -2.05
CA PRO A 474 -14.19 -19.44 -2.90
C PRO A 474 -15.12 -20.65 -2.87
N GLY A 475 -15.85 -20.83 -1.76
CA GLY A 475 -16.83 -21.88 -1.56
C GLY A 475 -18.28 -21.43 -1.80
N SER A 476 -18.49 -20.28 -2.45
CA SER A 476 -19.82 -19.81 -2.85
C SER A 476 -20.40 -20.64 -4.00
N THR A 477 -21.72 -20.66 -4.12
CA THR A 477 -22.49 -21.31 -5.18
C THR A 477 -23.19 -20.28 -6.06
N THR A 478 -23.78 -20.71 -7.18
CA THR A 478 -24.61 -19.86 -8.03
C THR A 478 -25.85 -19.32 -7.30
N GLY A 479 -26.37 -18.20 -7.81
CA GLY A 479 -27.66 -17.64 -7.39
C GLY A 479 -28.82 -18.57 -7.74
N SER A 480 -29.89 -18.49 -6.95
CA SER A 480 -30.97 -19.48 -6.97
C SER A 480 -32.35 -18.86 -7.22
N THR A 481 -33.13 -19.47 -8.13
CA THR A 481 -34.55 -19.16 -8.36
C THR A 481 -35.49 -19.90 -7.38
N GLY A 482 -34.94 -20.77 -6.53
CA GLY A 482 -35.61 -21.45 -5.42
C GLY A 482 -34.91 -21.12 -4.09
N GLY A 483 -34.73 -22.12 -3.21
CA GLY A 483 -33.92 -21.97 -2.00
C GLY A 483 -32.45 -21.72 -2.37
N GLY A 484 -31.83 -20.71 -1.76
CA GLY A 484 -30.40 -20.43 -1.83
C GLY A 484 -29.60 -21.51 -1.13
N CYS A 485 -28.37 -21.73 -1.59
CA CYS A 485 -27.51 -22.81 -1.12
C CYS A 485 -26.50 -22.30 -0.10
N GLY A 486 -26.09 -23.21 0.78
CA GLY A 486 -25.12 -22.89 1.82
C GLY A 486 -23.74 -22.62 1.25
N GLY A 487 -23.01 -21.69 1.86
CA GLY A 487 -21.58 -21.51 1.57
C GLY A 487 -20.79 -22.75 1.99
N SER A 488 -19.70 -23.05 1.30
CA SER A 488 -18.76 -24.14 1.64
C SER A 488 -17.45 -23.58 2.19
N TYR A 489 -16.78 -24.30 3.08
CA TYR A 489 -15.39 -24.01 3.46
C TYR A 489 -14.69 -25.28 3.97
N GLY A 490 -14.73 -25.58 5.27
CA GLY A 490 -14.27 -26.85 5.83
C GLY A 490 -15.23 -28.00 5.53
N GLY A 491 -16.53 -27.75 5.63
CA GLY A 491 -17.58 -28.63 5.15
C GLY A 491 -18.20 -28.14 3.86
N VAL A 492 -18.85 -29.06 3.15
CA VAL A 492 -19.63 -28.76 1.94
C VAL A 492 -20.94 -28.08 2.31
N GLY A 493 -21.33 -27.01 1.63
CA GLY A 493 -22.61 -26.33 1.85
C GLY A 493 -23.82 -27.18 1.43
N GLY A 494 -24.93 -27.03 2.13
CA GLY A 494 -26.19 -27.72 1.84
C GLY A 494 -26.91 -27.11 0.63
N VAL A 495 -27.65 -27.96 -0.09
CA VAL A 495 -28.48 -27.56 -1.24
C VAL A 495 -29.79 -26.94 -0.76
N GLY A 496 -30.24 -25.85 -1.41
CA GLY A 496 -31.54 -25.24 -1.14
C GLY A 496 -32.72 -25.99 -1.79
N GLY A 497 -33.94 -25.74 -1.33
CA GLY A 497 -35.13 -26.41 -1.85
C GLY A 497 -35.43 -26.07 -3.32
N ASN A 498 -35.74 -27.10 -4.12
CA ASN A 498 -36.14 -27.01 -5.54
C ASN A 498 -35.09 -26.36 -6.47
N THR A 499 -33.79 -26.53 -6.17
CA THR A 499 -32.68 -25.97 -6.97
C THR A 499 -31.53 -26.95 -7.23
N SER A 500 -30.89 -26.80 -8.39
CA SER A 500 -29.67 -27.53 -8.80
C SER A 500 -28.43 -26.66 -8.58
N CYS A 501 -28.03 -26.48 -7.33
CA CYS A 501 -26.69 -25.92 -7.05
C CYS A 501 -25.71 -27.07 -6.83
N THR A 502 -24.49 -26.93 -7.35
CA THR A 502 -23.38 -27.83 -7.07
C THR A 502 -22.59 -27.25 -5.90
N PRO A 503 -22.63 -27.85 -4.70
CA PRO A 503 -21.81 -27.39 -3.59
C PRO A 503 -20.33 -27.44 -3.95
N ALA A 504 -19.59 -26.37 -3.63
CA ALA A 504 -18.16 -26.30 -3.87
C ALA A 504 -17.41 -27.30 -2.96
N VAL A 505 -16.30 -27.83 -3.46
CA VAL A 505 -15.43 -28.77 -2.73
C VAL A 505 -14.83 -28.08 -1.50
N ALA A 506 -14.55 -28.84 -0.44
CA ALA A 506 -13.90 -28.33 0.77
C ALA A 506 -12.57 -27.63 0.45
N TYR A 507 -12.34 -26.46 1.04
CA TYR A 507 -11.25 -25.54 0.71
C TYR A 507 -10.09 -25.67 1.70
N THR A 508 -8.85 -25.74 1.20
CA THR A 508 -7.64 -25.98 2.03
C THR A 508 -6.79 -24.73 2.30
N SER A 509 -7.07 -23.59 1.67
CA SER A 509 -6.30 -22.36 1.93
C SER A 509 -6.75 -21.66 3.23
N ASP A 510 -5.85 -20.90 3.84
CA ASP A 510 -6.16 -20.05 5.00
C ASP A 510 -7.01 -18.86 4.54
N ASP A 511 -8.33 -18.93 4.75
CA ASP A 511 -9.27 -17.89 4.32
C ASP A 511 -10.53 -17.89 5.21
N SER A 512 -11.33 -16.84 5.08
CA SER A 512 -12.64 -16.75 5.70
C SER A 512 -13.66 -17.72 5.09
N GLY A 513 -14.69 -18.01 5.87
CA GLY A 513 -15.86 -18.75 5.42
C GLY A 513 -16.57 -18.00 4.29
N SER A 514 -17.11 -18.76 3.34
CA SER A 514 -17.86 -18.25 2.20
C SER A 514 -19.31 -17.91 2.56
N GLY A 515 -19.86 -16.91 1.88
CA GLY A 515 -21.27 -16.56 2.00
C GLY A 515 -22.18 -17.59 1.31
N GLY A 516 -23.36 -17.82 1.87
CA GLY A 516 -24.43 -18.56 1.21
C GLY A 516 -25.05 -17.75 0.08
N SER A 517 -25.64 -18.42 -0.91
CA SER A 517 -26.34 -17.73 -2.00
C SER A 517 -27.73 -17.25 -1.56
N GLY A 518 -28.21 -16.18 -2.19
CA GLY A 518 -29.57 -15.72 -1.99
C GLY A 518 -30.58 -16.61 -2.70
N GLY A 519 -31.71 -16.84 -2.05
CA GLY A 519 -32.88 -17.43 -2.68
C GLY A 519 -33.65 -16.39 -3.49
N ALA A 520 -34.69 -16.81 -4.21
CA ALA A 520 -35.44 -15.91 -5.10
C ALA A 520 -36.01 -14.65 -4.42
N SER A 521 -36.25 -14.70 -3.11
CA SER A 521 -36.87 -13.60 -2.36
C SER A 521 -36.06 -13.10 -1.17
N SER A 522 -34.82 -13.60 -0.94
CA SER A 522 -34.05 -13.20 0.25
C SER A 522 -32.55 -13.43 0.09
N ALA A 523 -31.75 -12.68 0.86
CA ALA A 523 -30.30 -12.77 0.85
C ALA A 523 -29.75 -13.99 1.62
N GLY A 524 -28.59 -14.48 1.21
CA GLY A 524 -27.85 -15.52 1.91
C GLY A 524 -27.09 -14.98 3.14
N GLY A 525 -26.71 -15.89 4.03
CA GLY A 525 -25.91 -15.58 5.22
C GLY A 525 -24.43 -15.35 4.87
N ALA A 526 -23.78 -14.41 5.56
CA ALA A 526 -22.34 -14.21 5.44
C ALA A 526 -21.56 -15.36 6.12
N GLY A 527 -20.39 -15.69 5.59
CA GLY A 527 -19.51 -16.69 6.19
C GLY A 527 -18.85 -16.20 7.48
N GLY A 528 -18.29 -17.13 8.26
CA GLY A 528 -17.51 -16.83 9.46
C GLY A 528 -16.15 -16.23 9.13
N GLY A 529 -15.64 -15.33 9.96
CA GLY A 529 -14.33 -14.72 9.75
C GLY A 529 -13.18 -15.72 9.97
N ALA A 530 -11.97 -15.34 9.54
CA ALA A 530 -10.76 -16.13 9.75
C ALA A 530 -9.78 -15.42 10.69
N ILE A 531 -9.15 -16.18 11.57
CA ILE A 531 -8.08 -15.70 12.45
C ILE A 531 -6.91 -16.66 12.51
N ILE A 532 -5.71 -16.10 12.43
CA ILE A 532 -4.45 -16.78 12.70
C ILE A 532 -3.80 -16.09 13.89
N ILE A 533 -3.55 -16.85 14.96
CA ILE A 533 -2.81 -16.38 16.14
C ILE A 533 -1.48 -17.12 16.17
N SER A 534 -0.39 -16.38 15.96
CA SER A 534 0.98 -16.88 15.99
C SER A 534 1.70 -16.31 17.20
N SER A 535 2.14 -17.15 18.13
CA SER A 535 2.82 -16.77 19.36
C SER A 535 4.20 -17.43 19.44
N GLY A 536 5.23 -16.65 19.76
CA GLY A 536 6.55 -17.18 20.13
C GLY A 536 6.57 -17.85 21.52
N GLY A 537 5.48 -17.72 22.28
CA GLY A 537 5.25 -18.35 23.59
C GLY A 537 4.04 -19.28 23.59
N SER A 538 3.43 -19.48 24.77
CA SER A 538 2.26 -20.34 24.93
C SER A 538 0.96 -19.61 24.57
N ILE A 539 0.01 -20.33 23.97
CA ILE A 539 -1.36 -19.87 23.75
C ILE A 539 -2.29 -20.58 24.73
N THR A 540 -2.94 -19.83 25.61
CA THR A 540 -3.92 -20.35 26.56
C THR A 540 -5.30 -19.75 26.31
N ILE A 541 -6.27 -20.61 26.00
CA ILE A 541 -7.70 -20.29 26.02
C ILE A 541 -8.22 -20.79 27.37
N GLY A 542 -8.52 -19.85 28.28
CA GLY A 542 -8.99 -20.18 29.62
C GLY A 542 -10.40 -20.74 29.63
N ALA A 543 -10.88 -21.16 30.81
CA ALA A 543 -12.17 -21.84 30.96
C ALA A 543 -13.37 -20.97 30.51
N THR A 544 -13.25 -19.64 30.60
CA THR A 544 -14.26 -18.70 30.08
C THR A 544 -13.92 -18.16 28.69
N GLY A 545 -12.74 -18.49 28.17
CA GLY A 545 -12.23 -18.03 26.89
C GLY A 545 -12.94 -18.67 25.69
N SER A 546 -13.22 -17.86 24.66
CA SER A 546 -13.84 -18.38 23.45
C SER A 546 -13.35 -17.69 22.17
N ILE A 547 -13.09 -18.47 21.11
CA ILE A 547 -12.88 -17.95 19.75
C ILE A 547 -13.99 -18.50 18.86
N VAL A 548 -14.74 -17.59 18.23
CA VAL A 548 -15.97 -17.89 17.49
C VAL A 548 -15.85 -17.37 16.06
N ALA A 549 -15.91 -18.27 15.08
CA ALA A 549 -15.81 -18.01 13.64
C ALA A 549 -16.99 -18.63 12.89
N ASN A 550 -18.21 -18.50 13.42
CA ASN A 550 -19.40 -19.14 12.85
C ASN A 550 -19.95 -18.38 11.63
N GLY A 551 -20.51 -19.10 10.66
CA GLY A 551 -21.30 -18.52 9.58
C GLY A 551 -22.66 -18.03 10.07
N ASN A 552 -23.23 -17.05 9.38
CA ASN A 552 -24.54 -16.52 9.70
C ASN A 552 -25.67 -17.31 9.02
N ALA A 553 -26.86 -17.25 9.62
CA ALA A 553 -28.05 -17.82 9.01
C ALA A 553 -28.46 -17.07 7.72
N GLY A 554 -29.09 -17.78 6.80
CA GLY A 554 -29.77 -17.17 5.64
C GLY A 554 -31.02 -16.40 6.06
N VAL A 555 -31.39 -15.36 5.31
CA VAL A 555 -32.52 -14.48 5.66
C VAL A 555 -33.86 -15.21 5.52
N ALA A 556 -34.71 -15.10 6.55
CA ALA A 556 -35.97 -15.82 6.69
C ALA A 556 -37.25 -15.02 6.30
N SER A 557 -37.32 -14.35 5.13
CA SER A 557 -38.49 -13.53 4.71
C SER A 557 -38.90 -13.68 3.22
N GLY A 558 -40.20 -13.92 2.90
CA GLY A 558 -40.72 -14.22 1.52
C GLY A 558 -41.23 -15.67 1.21
N ALA A 559 -40.94 -16.25 0.04
CA ALA A 559 -41.34 -17.63 -0.32
C ALA A 559 -40.18 -18.64 -0.48
N SER A 560 -39.05 -18.17 -1.04
CA SER A 560 -37.83 -18.94 -1.24
C SER A 560 -36.63 -18.26 -0.58
N ARG A 561 -35.81 -19.03 0.14
CA ARG A 561 -34.93 -18.52 1.21
C ARG A 561 -33.44 -18.58 0.96
N GLY A 562 -32.67 -17.62 1.46
CA GLY A 562 -31.22 -17.64 1.37
C GLY A 562 -30.57 -18.80 2.13
N GLY A 563 -29.45 -19.28 1.62
CA GLY A 563 -28.64 -20.29 2.28
C GLY A 563 -27.77 -19.70 3.40
N GLY A 564 -27.36 -20.54 4.36
CA GLY A 564 -26.46 -20.13 5.45
C GLY A 564 -25.01 -19.96 4.97
N GLY A 565 -24.26 -19.05 5.58
CA GLY A 565 -22.82 -18.91 5.32
C GLY A 565 -22.02 -20.06 5.97
N SER A 566 -20.86 -20.42 5.42
CA SER A 566 -20.00 -21.44 6.05
C SER A 566 -19.29 -20.89 7.30
N GLY A 567 -18.85 -21.79 8.18
CA GLY A 567 -17.89 -21.44 9.23
C GLY A 567 -16.56 -20.97 8.64
N GLY A 568 -15.81 -20.18 9.39
CA GLY A 568 -14.51 -19.64 9.01
C GLY A 568 -13.32 -20.46 9.51
N LEU A 569 -12.18 -19.80 9.70
CA LEU A 569 -10.93 -20.42 10.14
C LEU A 569 -10.53 -19.92 11.54
N ILE A 570 -10.13 -20.85 12.39
CA ILE A 570 -9.37 -20.55 13.61
C ILE A 570 -8.05 -21.31 13.51
N LYS A 571 -6.93 -20.59 13.43
CA LYS A 571 -5.60 -21.17 13.35
C LYS A 571 -4.74 -20.67 14.49
N LEU A 572 -4.18 -21.59 15.28
CA LEU A 572 -3.34 -21.30 16.43
C LEU A 572 -1.94 -21.89 16.19
N LEU A 573 -0.90 -21.08 16.37
CA LEU A 573 0.50 -21.49 16.31
C LEU A 573 1.20 -20.99 17.57
N GLY A 574 1.59 -21.87 18.48
CA GLY A 574 2.28 -21.51 19.73
C GLY A 574 3.31 -22.55 20.15
N THR A 575 4.05 -22.33 21.22
CA THR A 575 4.97 -23.35 21.76
C THR A 575 4.19 -24.45 22.48
N THR A 576 3.32 -24.07 23.41
CA THR A 576 2.28 -24.92 24.01
C THR A 576 0.92 -24.30 23.73
N VAL A 577 -0.07 -25.11 23.34
CA VAL A 577 -1.44 -24.64 23.16
C VAL A 577 -2.35 -25.33 24.18
N THR A 578 -2.95 -24.56 25.08
CA THR A 578 -3.89 -25.07 26.08
C THR A 578 -5.27 -24.50 25.80
N ASN A 579 -6.22 -25.34 25.42
CA ASN A 579 -7.62 -24.96 25.29
C ASN A 579 -8.42 -25.55 26.46
N SER A 580 -8.82 -24.72 27.43
CA SER A 580 -9.79 -25.07 28.49
C SER A 580 -11.18 -24.48 28.22
N GLY A 581 -11.30 -23.64 27.19
CA GLY A 581 -12.54 -22.98 26.77
C GLY A 581 -13.13 -23.58 25.50
N SER A 582 -13.60 -22.71 24.60
CA SER A 582 -14.28 -23.13 23.37
C SER A 582 -13.73 -22.50 22.08
N LEU A 583 -13.51 -23.32 21.05
CA LEU A 583 -13.21 -22.89 19.69
C LEU A 583 -14.35 -23.33 18.77
N THR A 584 -15.05 -22.40 18.13
CA THR A 584 -16.22 -22.75 17.29
C THR A 584 -16.12 -22.12 15.90
N ALA A 585 -16.20 -22.93 14.85
CA ALA A 585 -16.29 -22.48 13.46
C ALA A 585 -17.37 -23.29 12.72
N SER A 586 -18.63 -23.05 13.08
CA SER A 586 -19.79 -23.78 12.57
C SER A 586 -20.49 -23.04 11.43
N GLY A 587 -21.12 -23.78 10.52
CA GLY A 587 -21.93 -23.21 9.45
C GLY A 587 -23.24 -22.61 9.95
N GLY A 588 -23.73 -21.58 9.24
CA GLY A 588 -25.00 -20.94 9.53
C GLY A 588 -26.20 -21.74 9.04
N VAL A 589 -27.34 -21.57 9.69
CA VAL A 589 -28.60 -22.28 9.34
C VAL A 589 -29.21 -21.71 8.05
N GLY A 590 -29.77 -22.55 7.19
CA GLY A 590 -30.52 -22.11 6.02
C GLY A 590 -31.84 -21.44 6.40
N GLY A 591 -32.27 -20.42 5.65
CA GLY A 591 -33.50 -19.70 5.99
C GLY A 591 -34.77 -20.56 5.82
N ASN A 592 -35.74 -20.45 6.75
CA ASN A 592 -37.02 -21.16 6.68
C ASN A 592 -38.01 -20.43 5.77
N GLY A 593 -38.55 -21.11 4.76
CA GLY A 593 -39.44 -20.61 3.72
C GLY A 593 -40.82 -21.24 3.78
N THR A 594 -41.78 -20.64 3.06
CA THR A 594 -43.12 -21.22 2.89
C THR A 594 -43.19 -22.17 1.70
N ILE A 595 -42.30 -22.02 0.72
CA ILE A 595 -42.22 -22.87 -0.48
C ILE A 595 -40.88 -23.61 -0.54
N ASN A 596 -39.75 -22.90 -0.35
CA ASN A 596 -38.41 -23.51 -0.38
C ASN A 596 -37.52 -22.93 0.73
N GLY A 597 -36.99 -23.81 1.57
CA GLY A 597 -35.97 -23.49 2.56
C GLY A 597 -34.57 -23.38 1.95
N GLY A 598 -33.71 -22.60 2.59
CA GLY A 598 -32.31 -22.46 2.18
C GLY A 598 -31.46 -23.63 2.65
N GLY A 599 -30.36 -23.91 1.97
CA GLY A 599 -29.37 -24.89 2.41
C GLY A 599 -28.54 -24.37 3.60
N GLY A 600 -28.16 -25.26 4.51
CA GLY A 600 -27.29 -24.93 5.63
C GLY A 600 -25.84 -24.71 5.19
N GLY A 601 -25.12 -23.77 5.80
CA GLY A 601 -23.71 -23.54 5.51
C GLY A 601 -22.82 -24.70 5.95
N GLY A 602 -21.72 -24.95 5.23
CA GLY A 602 -20.74 -25.95 5.61
C GLY A 602 -19.94 -25.57 6.87
N ALA A 603 -19.38 -26.57 7.56
CA ALA A 603 -18.48 -26.34 8.69
C ALA A 603 -17.25 -25.49 8.31
N GLY A 604 -16.63 -24.85 9.30
CA GLY A 604 -15.33 -24.18 9.21
C GLY A 604 -14.15 -25.08 9.55
N ARG A 605 -12.98 -24.50 9.83
CA ARG A 605 -11.73 -25.23 10.15
C ARG A 605 -11.10 -24.72 11.44
N VAL A 606 -10.56 -25.62 12.25
CA VAL A 606 -9.75 -25.29 13.44
C VAL A 606 -8.40 -26.00 13.33
N SER A 607 -7.31 -25.24 13.14
CA SER A 607 -5.95 -25.80 13.02
C SER A 607 -5.10 -25.38 14.21
N ILE A 608 -4.41 -26.32 14.85
CA ILE A 608 -3.63 -26.06 16.05
C ILE A 608 -2.24 -26.65 15.88
N SER A 609 -1.24 -25.80 15.73
CA SER A 609 0.17 -26.22 15.65
C SER A 609 0.90 -25.81 16.93
N TYR A 610 1.71 -26.72 17.45
CA TYR A 610 2.41 -26.56 18.72
C TYR A 610 3.76 -27.26 18.72
N ASN A 611 4.70 -26.85 19.56
CA ASN A 611 6.00 -27.52 19.66
C ASN A 611 6.01 -28.57 20.78
N THR A 612 5.50 -28.21 21.96
CA THR A 612 5.63 -29.01 23.19
C THR A 612 4.43 -29.91 23.42
N ALA A 613 3.25 -29.30 23.53
CA ALA A 613 2.03 -29.99 23.90
C ALA A 613 0.78 -29.23 23.45
N PHE A 614 -0.29 -30.00 23.24
CA PHE A 614 -1.63 -29.49 23.07
C PHE A 614 -2.57 -30.11 24.09
N THR A 615 -3.24 -29.27 24.86
CA THR A 615 -4.33 -29.70 25.76
C THR A 615 -5.67 -29.37 25.10
N PRO A 616 -6.47 -30.37 24.69
CA PRO A 616 -7.74 -30.12 24.03
C PRO A 616 -8.84 -29.69 25.02
N GLY A 617 -9.66 -28.75 24.57
CA GLY A 617 -10.91 -28.32 25.20
C GLY A 617 -12.08 -28.51 24.25
N THR A 618 -13.11 -27.69 24.36
CA THR A 618 -14.26 -27.78 23.44
C THR A 618 -13.86 -27.23 22.07
N ILE A 619 -14.03 -28.03 21.01
CA ILE A 619 -13.85 -27.62 19.61
C ILE A 619 -15.09 -28.03 18.82
N THR A 620 -15.69 -27.10 18.08
CA THR A 620 -16.95 -27.34 17.35
C THR A 620 -16.89 -26.82 15.91
N THR A 621 -16.91 -27.73 14.93
CA THR A 621 -16.96 -27.44 13.49
C THR A 621 -18.08 -28.24 12.83
N VAL A 622 -19.33 -27.87 13.10
CA VAL A 622 -20.51 -28.52 12.53
C VAL A 622 -21.11 -27.72 11.38
N GLY A 623 -21.69 -28.41 10.40
CA GLY A 623 -22.48 -27.77 9.36
C GLY A 623 -23.80 -27.23 9.92
N GLY A 624 -24.33 -26.17 9.30
CA GLY A 624 -25.61 -25.60 9.67
C GLY A 624 -26.78 -26.46 9.22
N ALA A 625 -27.89 -26.43 9.95
CA ALA A 625 -29.12 -27.11 9.55
C ALA A 625 -29.70 -26.51 8.25
N GLY A 626 -30.39 -27.33 7.46
CA GLY A 626 -31.16 -26.88 6.31
C GLY A 626 -32.47 -26.21 6.76
N GLY A 627 -32.91 -25.20 6.01
CA GLY A 627 -34.17 -24.52 6.24
C GLY A 627 -35.36 -25.34 5.76
N THR A 628 -36.51 -25.21 6.41
CA THR A 628 -37.76 -25.87 5.99
C THR A 628 -38.53 -25.05 4.95
N PRO A 629 -39.27 -25.66 4.01
CA PRO A 629 -39.22 -27.07 3.65
C PRO A 629 -38.06 -27.36 2.67
N ASN A 630 -37.53 -28.58 2.72
CA ASN A 630 -36.64 -29.16 1.71
C ASN A 630 -35.21 -28.58 1.59
N GLY A 631 -34.75 -27.72 2.50
CA GLY A 631 -33.34 -27.33 2.58
C GLY A 631 -32.49 -28.46 3.18
N VAL A 632 -31.32 -28.72 2.60
CA VAL A 632 -30.38 -29.74 3.07
C VAL A 632 -29.40 -29.11 4.06
N ALA A 633 -29.02 -29.85 5.10
CA ALA A 633 -27.99 -29.42 6.04
C ALA A 633 -26.61 -29.33 5.37
N GLY A 634 -25.76 -28.42 5.84
CA GLY A 634 -24.36 -28.38 5.46
C GLY A 634 -23.61 -29.59 6.01
N GLY A 635 -22.61 -30.05 5.25
CA GLY A 635 -21.67 -31.07 5.69
C GLY A 635 -20.90 -30.62 6.92
N SER A 636 -20.83 -31.51 7.91
CA SER A 636 -19.90 -31.37 9.02
C SER A 636 -18.58 -32.02 8.64
N LEU A 637 -17.47 -31.32 8.82
CA LEU A 637 -16.13 -31.87 8.72
C LEU A 637 -15.35 -31.40 9.94
N VAL A 638 -14.84 -32.34 10.72
CA VAL A 638 -13.93 -32.03 11.82
C VAL A 638 -12.53 -31.99 11.25
N TYR A 639 -12.09 -30.79 10.85
CA TYR A 639 -10.69 -30.53 10.52
C TYR A 639 -10.02 -29.99 11.77
N VAL A 640 -9.35 -30.87 12.51
CA VAL A 640 -8.46 -30.56 13.63
C VAL A 640 -7.12 -31.22 13.33
N SER A 641 -6.13 -30.42 12.95
CA SER A 641 -4.75 -30.89 12.74
C SER A 641 -3.87 -30.40 13.88
N ALA A 642 -3.16 -31.34 14.49
CA ALA A 642 -2.11 -31.15 15.48
C ALA A 642 -0.76 -31.51 14.84
N SER A 643 0.16 -30.55 14.73
CA SER A 643 1.52 -30.78 14.18
C SER A 643 2.59 -30.08 15.00
N THR A 644 3.76 -30.71 15.10
CA THR A 644 5.00 -30.10 15.58
C THR A 644 5.66 -29.30 14.46
N ASN A 645 5.85 -27.99 14.65
CA ASN A 645 6.41 -27.11 13.64
C ASN A 645 7.95 -27.07 13.69
N PRO A 646 8.65 -27.10 12.55
CA PRO A 646 10.08 -26.84 12.51
C PRO A 646 10.37 -25.36 12.84
N ILE A 647 11.55 -25.09 13.39
CA ILE A 647 12.00 -23.73 13.73
C ILE A 647 13.19 -23.36 12.83
N LEU A 648 13.12 -22.16 12.24
CA LEU A 648 14.23 -21.55 11.53
C LEU A 648 15.03 -20.68 12.50
N TYR A 649 16.34 -20.95 12.62
CA TYR A 649 17.28 -20.11 13.36
C TYR A 649 18.15 -19.30 12.40
N VAL A 650 18.36 -18.02 12.73
CA VAL A 650 19.26 -17.10 12.04
C VAL A 650 20.26 -16.59 13.07
N LEU A 651 21.55 -16.86 12.85
CA LEU A 651 22.60 -16.64 13.84
C LEU A 651 23.66 -15.67 13.32
N GLY A 652 23.98 -14.65 14.11
CA GLY A 652 25.06 -13.71 13.84
C GLY A 652 24.85 -12.86 12.58
N GLY A 653 25.89 -12.76 11.75
CA GLY A 653 25.87 -11.97 10.50
C GLY A 653 26.39 -10.54 10.69
N GLN A 654 26.14 -9.67 9.71
CA GLN A 654 26.50 -8.25 9.79
C GLN A 654 25.25 -7.39 9.68
N ASN A 655 25.22 -6.28 10.42
CA ASN A 655 24.20 -5.25 10.23
C ASN A 655 24.51 -4.39 8.98
N SER A 656 23.63 -3.43 8.66
CA SER A 656 23.81 -2.55 7.48
C SER A 656 25.06 -1.67 7.54
N ALA A 657 25.71 -1.54 8.70
CA ALA A 657 26.98 -0.83 8.89
C ALA A 657 28.21 -1.76 8.74
N GLY A 658 28.02 -3.04 8.41
CA GLY A 658 29.08 -4.04 8.29
C GLY A 658 29.60 -4.56 9.64
N VAL A 659 28.89 -4.31 10.74
CA VAL A 659 29.31 -4.72 12.09
C VAL A 659 28.77 -6.11 12.38
N ALA A 660 29.66 -7.03 12.75
CA ALA A 660 29.30 -8.39 13.16
C ALA A 660 28.30 -8.39 14.33
N GLN A 661 27.39 -9.35 14.35
CA GLN A 661 26.33 -9.48 15.37
C GLN A 661 26.48 -10.78 16.14
N SER A 662 26.05 -10.79 17.40
CA SER A 662 25.95 -12.00 18.24
C SER A 662 24.51 -12.49 18.39
N THR A 663 23.54 -11.79 17.81
CA THR A 663 22.11 -12.08 17.95
C THR A 663 21.75 -13.42 17.32
N ILE A 664 20.85 -14.14 17.98
CA ILE A 664 20.17 -15.31 17.43
C ILE A 664 18.68 -14.96 17.33
N SER A 665 18.14 -15.09 16.12
CA SER A 665 16.73 -14.87 15.82
C SER A 665 16.09 -16.18 15.40
N GLN A 666 14.86 -16.42 15.81
CA GLN A 666 14.14 -17.65 15.50
C GLN A 666 12.72 -17.35 15.04
N ALA A 667 12.24 -18.14 14.08
CA ALA A 667 10.87 -18.08 13.58
C ALA A 667 10.33 -19.50 13.38
N MET A 668 9.08 -19.71 13.77
CA MET A 668 8.40 -20.97 13.48
C MET A 668 8.08 -21.07 11.99
N ILE A 669 8.28 -22.24 11.39
CA ILE A 669 7.83 -22.55 10.04
C ILE A 669 6.50 -23.29 10.15
N ASP A 670 5.49 -22.81 9.44
CA ASP A 670 4.24 -23.52 9.29
C ASP A 670 4.48 -24.81 8.48
N SER A 671 4.36 -25.97 9.11
CA SER A 671 4.61 -27.26 8.44
C SER A 671 3.61 -27.59 7.33
N GLY A 672 2.45 -26.94 7.29
CA GLY A 672 1.39 -27.18 6.31
C GLY A 672 1.56 -26.38 5.01
N ILE A 673 2.16 -25.18 5.08
CA ILE A 673 2.33 -24.30 3.91
C ILE A 673 3.76 -23.78 3.68
N GLY A 674 4.71 -24.15 4.56
CA GLY A 674 6.13 -23.77 4.46
C GLY A 674 6.41 -22.27 4.73
N SER A 675 5.44 -21.53 5.27
CA SER A 675 5.61 -20.10 5.55
C SER A 675 6.42 -19.87 6.81
N VAL A 676 7.40 -18.98 6.73
CA VAL A 676 8.21 -18.54 7.88
C VAL A 676 7.43 -17.50 8.67
N GLY A 677 7.21 -17.76 9.96
CA GLY A 677 6.54 -16.87 10.89
C GLY A 677 7.38 -15.64 11.26
N VAL A 678 6.93 -14.90 12.27
CA VAL A 678 7.64 -13.71 12.75
C VAL A 678 8.93 -14.12 13.47
N PHE A 679 10.02 -13.42 13.16
CA PHE A 679 11.28 -13.58 13.88
C PHE A 679 11.20 -12.94 15.26
N GLY A 680 11.42 -13.75 16.30
CA GLY A 680 11.72 -13.30 17.65
C GLY A 680 13.21 -13.48 17.97
N SER A 681 13.74 -12.68 18.88
CA SER A 681 15.11 -12.88 19.40
C SER A 681 15.12 -13.96 20.46
N SER A 682 16.08 -14.88 20.43
CA SER A 682 16.29 -15.80 21.55
C SER A 682 16.88 -15.06 22.75
N ALA A 683 16.63 -15.58 23.95
CA ALA A 683 17.17 -15.01 25.18
C ALA A 683 18.70 -15.11 25.27
N ASN A 684 19.28 -16.17 24.69
CA ASN A 684 20.73 -16.37 24.60
C ASN A 684 21.29 -15.84 23.27
N ALA A 685 22.55 -15.43 23.29
CA ALA A 685 23.29 -14.94 22.13
C ALA A 685 24.49 -15.85 21.82
N LEU A 686 25.10 -15.66 20.65
CA LEU A 686 26.41 -16.21 20.34
C LEU A 686 27.45 -15.71 21.35
N LEU A 687 28.47 -16.53 21.64
CA LEU A 687 29.55 -16.18 22.58
C LEU A 687 30.36 -14.96 22.12
N GLU A 688 30.35 -14.67 20.83
CA GLU A 688 30.99 -13.51 20.22
C GLU A 688 30.15 -13.02 19.03
N ALA A 689 30.27 -11.74 18.69
CA ALA A 689 29.66 -11.18 17.49
C ALA A 689 30.48 -11.57 16.26
N VAL A 690 29.92 -12.41 15.40
CA VAL A 690 30.64 -13.01 14.26
C VAL A 690 29.79 -13.06 12.99
N SER A 691 30.47 -12.94 11.85
CA SER A 691 29.88 -13.08 10.50
C SER A 691 30.61 -14.17 9.71
N GLY A 692 29.94 -14.79 8.73
CA GLY A 692 30.55 -15.88 7.97
C GLY A 692 30.90 -17.11 8.83
N LEU A 693 30.24 -17.27 9.99
CA LEU A 693 30.26 -18.52 10.75
C LEU A 693 29.50 -19.62 10.00
N THR A 694 29.67 -20.86 10.43
CA THR A 694 28.77 -21.94 10.03
C THR A 694 28.05 -22.52 11.24
N ALA A 695 26.81 -22.96 11.02
CA ALA A 695 25.97 -23.58 12.04
C ALA A 695 25.38 -24.88 11.52
N ASN A 696 25.44 -25.95 12.31
CA ASN A 696 24.79 -27.22 12.01
C ASN A 696 23.97 -27.70 13.20
N THR A 697 22.74 -28.10 12.93
CA THR A 697 21.93 -28.83 13.91
C THR A 697 22.28 -30.32 13.87
N PHE A 698 22.40 -30.93 15.03
CA PHE A 698 22.57 -32.38 15.15
C PHE A 698 21.76 -32.90 16.33
N THR A 699 21.03 -34.00 16.12
CA THR A 699 20.24 -34.64 17.18
C THR A 699 20.91 -35.93 17.61
N LEU A 700 21.21 -36.02 18.91
CA LEU A 700 21.82 -37.18 19.54
C LEU A 700 20.88 -37.71 20.62
N GLY A 701 20.19 -38.81 20.34
CA GLY A 701 19.14 -39.31 21.22
C GLY A 701 17.97 -38.33 21.30
N SER A 702 17.65 -37.84 22.50
CA SER A 702 16.62 -36.82 22.74
C SER A 702 17.14 -35.38 22.67
N ASP A 703 18.46 -35.19 22.62
CA ASP A 703 19.06 -33.87 22.73
C ASP A 703 19.45 -33.36 21.34
N THR A 704 19.12 -32.10 21.06
CA THR A 704 19.53 -31.44 19.83
C THR A 704 20.53 -30.32 20.15
N TYR A 705 21.56 -30.20 19.33
CA TYR A 705 22.60 -29.18 19.48
C TYR A 705 22.74 -28.37 18.21
N ILE A 706 23.01 -27.08 18.32
CA ILE A 706 23.54 -26.25 17.24
C ILE A 706 25.05 -26.10 17.46
N TYR A 707 25.86 -26.65 16.56
CA TYR A 707 27.30 -26.42 16.56
C TYR A 707 27.62 -25.14 15.82
N ILE A 708 28.39 -24.26 16.44
CA ILE A 708 28.88 -23.00 15.87
C ILE A 708 30.38 -23.12 15.67
N ILE A 709 30.81 -22.91 14.43
CA ILE A 709 32.21 -23.09 14.03
C ILE A 709 32.69 -21.84 13.29
N GLY A 710 33.81 -21.28 13.77
CA GLY A 710 34.53 -20.16 13.20
C GLY A 710 33.71 -18.87 13.03
N GLY A 711 34.07 -18.08 12.01
CA GLY A 711 33.49 -16.77 11.70
C GLY A 711 34.50 -15.64 11.80
N HIS A 712 34.11 -14.43 11.42
CA HIS A 712 34.91 -13.22 11.46
C HIS A 712 34.27 -12.20 12.40
N ASN A 713 35.00 -11.78 13.44
CA ASN A 713 34.50 -10.89 14.48
C ASN A 713 34.56 -9.38 14.14
N GLY A 714 34.91 -9.08 12.89
CA GLY A 714 35.15 -7.72 12.41
C GLY A 714 36.63 -7.34 12.37
N SER A 715 37.51 -8.14 12.99
CA SER A 715 38.96 -7.95 12.95
C SER A 715 39.74 -9.18 12.48
N THR A 716 39.42 -10.36 13.02
CA THR A 716 40.11 -11.61 12.71
C THR A 716 39.13 -12.77 12.51
N ASP A 717 39.55 -13.75 11.70
CA ASP A 717 38.86 -15.03 11.64
C ASP A 717 39.09 -15.83 12.92
N GLN A 718 38.04 -16.43 13.44
CA GLN A 718 38.01 -17.10 14.73
C GLN A 718 38.18 -18.62 14.58
N PRO A 719 38.95 -19.27 15.47
CA PRO A 719 39.08 -20.73 15.52
C PRO A 719 37.99 -21.39 16.38
N THR A 720 37.09 -20.59 16.96
CA THR A 720 36.21 -21.01 18.03
C THR A 720 35.19 -22.05 17.56
N VAL A 721 35.05 -23.12 18.34
CA VAL A 721 34.07 -24.20 18.19
C VAL A 721 33.32 -24.33 19.49
N TYR A 722 32.00 -24.23 19.43
CA TYR A 722 31.12 -24.42 20.58
C TYR A 722 29.77 -24.99 20.17
N LYS A 723 29.03 -25.51 21.14
CA LYS A 723 27.66 -26.00 20.93
C LYS A 723 26.65 -25.20 21.76
N LEU A 724 25.45 -25.05 21.22
CA LEU A 724 24.27 -24.52 21.87
C LEU A 724 23.26 -25.66 22.05
N PRO A 725 22.93 -26.08 23.28
CA PRO A 725 21.87 -27.05 23.50
C PRO A 725 20.50 -26.48 23.14
N LEU A 726 19.67 -27.25 22.45
CA LEU A 726 18.26 -26.96 22.24
C LEU A 726 17.44 -27.78 23.24
N ASP A 727 16.48 -27.15 23.89
CA ASP A 727 15.49 -27.89 24.68
C ASP A 727 14.47 -28.60 23.77
N SER A 728 13.54 -29.35 24.37
CA SER A 728 12.51 -30.10 23.65
C SER A 728 11.54 -29.22 22.84
N VAL A 729 11.59 -27.90 23.02
CA VAL A 729 10.68 -26.93 22.38
C VAL A 729 11.41 -26.01 21.39
N GLY A 730 12.73 -26.21 21.24
CA GLY A 730 13.60 -25.46 20.34
C GLY A 730 14.11 -24.13 20.91
N THR A 731 14.09 -23.95 22.23
CA THR A 731 14.75 -22.80 22.86
C THR A 731 16.25 -22.99 22.84
N VAL A 732 16.97 -21.96 22.40
CA VAL A 732 18.44 -21.94 22.41
C VAL A 732 18.97 -21.68 23.82
N ASN A 733 19.70 -22.63 24.39
CA ASN A 733 20.39 -22.47 25.68
C ASN A 733 21.78 -21.85 25.51
N ALA A 734 22.41 -21.49 26.64
CA ALA A 734 23.74 -20.89 26.67
C ALA A 734 24.79 -21.77 25.97
N GLY A 735 25.61 -21.15 25.14
CA GLY A 735 26.67 -21.84 24.40
C GLY A 735 27.86 -22.22 25.28
N SER A 736 28.55 -23.30 24.95
CA SER A 736 29.73 -23.76 25.69
C SER A 736 30.85 -24.27 24.80
N THR A 737 32.08 -23.81 25.06
CA THR A 737 33.34 -24.33 24.49
C THR A 737 33.92 -25.49 25.29
N THR A 738 33.35 -25.83 26.45
CA THR A 738 33.86 -26.90 27.31
C THR A 738 33.86 -28.22 26.54
N ASN A 739 35.00 -28.93 26.57
CA ASN A 739 35.24 -30.21 25.87
C ASN A 739 35.18 -30.15 24.33
N GLN A 740 35.02 -28.97 23.74
CA GLN A 740 35.02 -28.80 22.28
C GLN A 740 36.45 -28.64 21.77
N THR A 741 36.84 -29.46 20.81
CA THR A 741 38.11 -29.28 20.10
C THR A 741 38.03 -28.03 19.25
N GLN A 742 38.95 -27.09 19.43
CA GLN A 742 38.99 -25.84 18.65
C GLN A 742 39.69 -26.07 17.30
N LEU A 743 39.44 -25.21 16.31
CA LEU A 743 40.17 -25.25 15.05
C LEU A 743 41.64 -24.84 15.24
N ALA A 744 42.52 -25.41 14.44
CA ALA A 744 43.96 -25.07 14.49
C ALA A 744 44.26 -23.64 13.98
N SER A 745 43.38 -23.09 13.14
CA SER A 745 43.46 -21.72 12.65
C SER A 745 42.06 -21.12 12.51
N GLY A 746 41.97 -19.80 12.61
CA GLY A 746 40.71 -19.10 12.42
C GLY A 746 40.23 -19.17 10.98
N ILE A 747 38.93 -19.40 10.78
CA ILE A 747 38.33 -19.45 9.45
C ILE A 747 36.95 -18.78 9.41
N SER A 748 36.59 -18.13 8.31
CA SER A 748 35.24 -17.65 8.03
C SER A 748 34.78 -18.02 6.61
N HIS A 749 33.48 -17.90 6.31
CA HIS A 749 32.90 -18.23 5.00
C HIS A 749 33.23 -19.66 4.51
N HIS A 750 33.52 -20.56 5.45
CA HIS A 750 33.69 -21.98 5.20
C HIS A 750 32.32 -22.65 5.14
N THR A 751 32.29 -23.96 4.91
CA THR A 751 31.07 -24.75 5.06
C THR A 751 31.29 -25.88 6.04
N THR A 752 30.20 -26.36 6.62
CA THR A 752 30.20 -27.51 7.49
C THR A 752 29.05 -28.43 7.15
N THR A 753 29.26 -29.74 7.22
CA THR A 753 28.21 -30.74 7.08
C THR A 753 28.41 -31.85 8.09
N THR A 754 27.33 -32.55 8.44
CA THR A 754 27.37 -33.68 9.39
C THR A 754 26.88 -34.94 8.72
N GLY A 755 27.30 -36.10 9.24
CA GLY A 755 26.88 -37.39 8.72
C GLY A 755 27.17 -38.52 9.70
N SER A 756 26.31 -39.52 9.71
CA SER A 756 26.47 -40.71 10.56
C SER A 756 26.94 -41.88 9.70
N ILE A 757 28.11 -42.43 10.00
CA ILE A 757 28.69 -43.58 9.30
C ILE A 757 29.00 -44.65 10.34
N SER A 758 28.46 -45.85 10.17
CA SER A 758 28.69 -46.98 11.08
C SER A 758 28.42 -46.65 12.55
N SER A 759 27.32 -45.91 12.81
CA SER A 759 26.92 -45.40 14.15
C SER A 759 27.86 -44.36 14.78
N THR A 760 28.90 -43.93 14.06
CA THR A 760 29.75 -42.82 14.48
C THR A 760 29.28 -41.54 13.79
N ASN A 761 29.19 -40.45 14.54
CA ASN A 761 28.71 -39.16 14.05
C ASN A 761 29.91 -38.27 13.72
N TYR A 762 29.93 -37.75 12.51
CA TYR A 762 31.01 -36.91 12.00
C TYR A 762 30.52 -35.51 11.65
N ILE A 763 31.43 -34.56 11.75
CA ILE A 763 31.29 -33.21 11.24
C ILE A 763 32.52 -32.89 10.39
N TRP A 764 32.30 -32.32 9.21
CA TRP A 764 33.38 -31.86 8.34
C TRP A 764 33.36 -30.35 8.22
N VAL A 765 34.53 -29.72 8.25
CA VAL A 765 34.73 -28.28 8.09
C VAL A 765 35.59 -28.07 6.84
N ILE A 766 35.05 -27.40 5.83
CA ILE A 766 35.59 -27.44 4.47
C ILE A 766 35.86 -26.02 3.96
N GLY A 767 37.11 -25.77 3.56
CA GLY A 767 37.58 -24.51 2.99
C GLY A 767 37.40 -23.29 3.90
N GLY A 768 37.01 -22.16 3.30
CA GLY A 768 36.83 -20.87 3.97
C GLY A 768 37.95 -19.87 3.68
N LEU A 769 37.93 -18.76 4.41
CA LEU A 769 38.93 -17.71 4.42
C LEU A 769 39.71 -17.75 5.73
N ASN A 770 41.03 -17.61 5.62
CA ASN A 770 41.90 -17.16 6.70
C ASN A 770 42.56 -15.87 6.21
N GLY A 771 42.16 -14.74 6.78
CA GLY A 771 42.37 -13.41 6.22
C GLY A 771 41.76 -13.31 4.82
N SER A 772 42.58 -12.97 3.84
CA SER A 772 42.17 -12.86 2.43
C SER A 772 42.46 -14.11 1.61
N THR A 773 42.94 -15.19 2.23
CA THR A 773 43.36 -16.41 1.53
C THR A 773 42.31 -17.50 1.65
N ALA A 774 41.79 -17.94 0.50
CA ALA A 774 40.88 -19.07 0.41
C ALA A 774 41.61 -20.38 0.73
N GLN A 775 41.04 -21.18 1.61
CA GLN A 775 41.62 -22.42 2.11
C GLN A 775 41.10 -23.63 1.32
N SER A 776 41.96 -24.63 1.12
CA SER A 776 41.60 -25.93 0.53
C SER A 776 41.47 -27.06 1.57
N THR A 777 41.72 -26.75 2.84
CA THR A 777 41.73 -27.72 3.93
C THR A 777 40.34 -28.28 4.22
N VAL A 778 40.33 -29.56 4.59
CA VAL A 778 39.17 -30.30 5.09
C VAL A 778 39.52 -30.82 6.48
N TYR A 779 38.79 -30.37 7.50
CA TYR A 779 38.86 -30.95 8.83
C TYR A 779 37.76 -31.98 8.99
N LYS A 780 38.08 -33.11 9.61
CA LYS A 780 37.12 -34.09 10.09
C LYS A 780 37.09 -34.07 11.61
N GLY A 781 35.89 -33.99 12.16
CA GLY A 781 35.63 -34.18 13.58
C GLY A 781 34.64 -35.28 13.88
N THR A 782 34.71 -35.79 15.10
CA THR A 782 33.82 -36.83 15.63
C THR A 782 32.98 -36.21 16.75
N ILE A 783 31.67 -36.41 16.68
CA ILE A 783 30.71 -36.05 17.72
C ILE A 783 30.54 -37.27 18.62
N ASP A 784 30.96 -37.15 19.89
CA ASP A 784 30.88 -38.24 20.86
C ASP A 784 29.46 -38.43 21.45
N SER A 785 29.32 -39.37 22.38
CA SER A 785 28.04 -39.67 23.05
C SER A 785 27.50 -38.53 23.93
N SER A 786 28.32 -37.52 24.25
CA SER A 786 27.93 -36.33 25.01
C SER A 786 27.56 -35.16 24.08
N GLY A 787 27.64 -35.36 22.76
CA GLY A 787 27.48 -34.30 21.77
C GLY A 787 28.67 -33.34 21.74
N ASP A 788 29.87 -33.77 22.12
CA ASP A 788 31.09 -32.96 22.04
C ASP A 788 31.90 -33.30 20.79
N ILE A 789 32.46 -32.27 20.13
CA ILE A 789 33.38 -32.45 19.01
C ILE A 789 34.78 -32.75 19.59
N VAL A 790 35.12 -34.04 19.68
CA VAL A 790 36.34 -34.53 20.39
C VAL A 790 37.56 -34.70 19.47
N SER A 791 37.42 -34.39 18.19
CA SER A 791 38.53 -34.34 17.23
C SER A 791 38.21 -33.33 16.15
N LEU A 792 39.21 -32.60 15.63
CA LEU A 792 39.13 -31.78 14.42
C LEU A 792 40.49 -31.83 13.74
N THR A 793 40.66 -32.76 12.78
CA THR A 793 41.95 -33.07 12.16
C THR A 793 41.90 -33.05 10.64
N THR A 794 42.99 -32.60 10.01
CA THR A 794 43.22 -32.72 8.56
C THR A 794 43.93 -34.02 8.19
N SER A 795 44.41 -34.78 9.17
CA SER A 795 45.12 -36.04 8.91
C SER A 795 44.18 -37.06 8.27
N GLY A 796 44.64 -37.67 7.17
CA GLY A 796 43.85 -38.61 6.38
C GLY A 796 42.74 -37.97 5.53
N GLN A 797 42.62 -36.63 5.47
CA GLN A 797 41.64 -35.96 4.63
C GLN A 797 42.28 -35.48 3.32
N ALA A 798 41.61 -35.71 2.19
CA ALA A 798 41.97 -35.05 0.94
C ALA A 798 41.61 -33.57 0.99
N SER A 799 42.50 -32.72 0.49
CA SER A 799 42.22 -31.29 0.32
C SER A 799 41.35 -31.05 -0.93
N LEU A 800 40.61 -29.94 -0.91
CA LEU A 800 39.97 -29.42 -2.11
C LEU A 800 41.02 -29.16 -3.21
N PRO A 801 40.69 -29.38 -4.50
CA PRO A 801 41.63 -29.14 -5.59
C PRO A 801 42.11 -27.68 -5.71
N GLN A 802 41.35 -26.74 -5.15
CA GLN A 802 41.72 -25.33 -5.02
C GLN A 802 41.11 -24.74 -3.75
N GLY A 803 41.65 -23.62 -3.27
CA GLY A 803 41.10 -22.92 -2.11
C GLY A 803 39.76 -22.26 -2.43
N LEU A 804 38.74 -22.49 -1.59
CA LEU A 804 37.37 -22.01 -1.82
C LEU A 804 36.74 -21.44 -0.54
N TYR A 805 36.01 -20.34 -0.68
CA TYR A 805 35.11 -19.79 0.35
C TYR A 805 33.73 -19.47 -0.24
N GLY A 806 32.71 -19.37 0.60
CA GLY A 806 31.32 -19.09 0.18
C GLY A 806 30.73 -20.15 -0.76
N HIS A 807 31.23 -21.39 -0.69
CA HIS A 807 30.69 -22.54 -1.40
C HIS A 807 29.54 -23.17 -0.59
N ALA A 808 28.90 -24.21 -1.12
CA ALA A 808 27.96 -25.04 -0.36
C ALA A 808 28.48 -26.50 -0.31
N THR A 809 28.16 -27.22 0.75
CA THR A 809 28.49 -28.64 0.91
C THR A 809 27.29 -29.46 1.33
N TYR A 810 27.30 -30.72 0.88
CA TYR A 810 26.24 -31.68 1.18
C TYR A 810 26.84 -33.08 1.30
N PHE A 811 26.47 -33.78 2.37
CA PHE A 811 26.82 -35.18 2.61
C PHE A 811 25.58 -36.04 2.35
N ASP A 812 25.76 -37.15 1.63
CA ASP A 812 24.68 -38.11 1.40
C ASP A 812 25.21 -39.54 1.27
N THR A 813 24.34 -40.51 1.55
CA THR A 813 24.62 -41.93 1.38
C THR A 813 23.76 -42.47 0.24
N VAL A 814 24.40 -42.82 -0.88
CA VAL A 814 23.73 -43.42 -2.04
C VAL A 814 24.07 -44.90 -2.08
N GLY A 815 23.08 -45.74 -1.75
CA GLY A 815 23.30 -47.17 -1.56
C GLY A 815 24.19 -47.43 -0.34
N SER A 816 25.36 -48.04 -0.54
CA SER A 816 26.34 -48.30 0.52
C SER A 816 27.54 -47.35 0.49
N VAL A 817 27.51 -46.32 -0.36
CA VAL A 817 28.63 -45.39 -0.57
C VAL A 817 28.25 -44.02 -0.03
N ASN A 818 29.13 -43.45 0.79
CA ASN A 818 28.98 -42.11 1.32
C ASN A 818 29.69 -41.12 0.40
N TYR A 819 29.01 -40.02 0.07
CA TYR A 819 29.52 -38.99 -0.80
C TYR A 819 29.49 -37.63 -0.12
N LEU A 820 30.51 -36.83 -0.43
CA LEU A 820 30.59 -35.43 -0.05
C LEU A 820 30.65 -34.59 -1.33
N TYR A 821 29.71 -33.67 -1.47
CA TYR A 821 29.60 -32.75 -2.59
C TYR A 821 29.99 -31.34 -2.16
N VAL A 822 30.71 -30.63 -3.02
CA VAL A 822 31.09 -29.22 -2.87
C VAL A 822 30.68 -28.50 -4.15
N THR A 823 29.81 -27.48 -4.04
CA THR A 823 29.28 -26.76 -5.21
C THR A 823 29.67 -25.29 -5.17
N GLY A 824 30.24 -24.80 -6.27
CA GLY A 824 30.52 -23.38 -6.48
C GLY A 824 31.61 -22.81 -5.58
N GLY A 825 31.39 -21.60 -5.06
CA GLY A 825 32.35 -20.89 -4.22
C GLY A 825 33.21 -19.89 -4.96
N THR A 826 34.14 -19.30 -4.24
CA THR A 826 35.03 -18.23 -4.71
C THR A 826 36.47 -18.54 -4.32
N THR A 827 37.42 -18.30 -5.23
CA THR A 827 38.86 -18.48 -4.96
C THR A 827 39.52 -17.21 -4.40
N THR A 828 40.77 -17.33 -3.96
CA THR A 828 41.61 -16.17 -3.62
C THR A 828 41.64 -15.18 -4.79
N GLY A 829 41.28 -13.92 -4.54
CA GLY A 829 41.15 -12.89 -5.58
C GLY A 829 39.73 -12.70 -6.15
N GLY A 830 38.74 -13.46 -5.67
CA GLY A 830 37.32 -13.17 -5.92
C GLY A 830 36.70 -13.86 -7.14
N ALA A 831 37.39 -14.81 -7.79
CA ALA A 831 36.86 -15.50 -8.96
C ALA A 831 35.82 -16.57 -8.55
N LYS A 832 34.56 -16.34 -8.96
CA LYS A 832 33.43 -17.26 -8.72
C LYS A 832 33.58 -18.53 -9.56
N GLN A 833 33.31 -19.67 -8.95
CA GLN A 833 33.43 -20.99 -9.55
C GLN A 833 32.05 -21.58 -9.80
N SER A 834 31.90 -22.32 -10.91
CA SER A 834 30.71 -23.12 -11.22
C SER A 834 30.96 -24.62 -11.06
N THR A 835 32.16 -25.01 -10.67
CA THR A 835 32.58 -26.41 -10.56
C THR A 835 31.86 -27.12 -9.42
N VAL A 836 31.45 -28.36 -9.67
CA VAL A 836 30.94 -29.29 -8.67
C VAL A 836 32.01 -30.35 -8.42
N TYR A 837 32.43 -30.48 -7.16
CA TYR A 837 33.34 -31.54 -6.73
C TYR A 837 32.57 -32.60 -5.95
N ARG A 838 32.92 -33.87 -6.17
CA ARG A 838 32.43 -35.01 -5.41
C ARG A 838 33.61 -35.82 -4.87
N ALA A 839 33.57 -36.18 -3.60
CA ALA A 839 34.50 -37.12 -2.96
C ALA A 839 33.73 -38.30 -2.37
N VAL A 840 34.37 -39.47 -2.32
CA VAL A 840 33.88 -40.63 -1.56
C VAL A 840 34.37 -40.50 -0.12
N VAL A 841 33.50 -40.80 0.85
CA VAL A 841 33.83 -40.83 2.27
C VAL A 841 33.91 -42.27 2.73
N ASP A 842 35.04 -42.66 3.32
CA ASP A 842 35.27 -44.03 3.79
C ASP A 842 34.47 -44.35 5.08
N ALA A 843 34.54 -45.62 5.52
CA ALA A 843 33.83 -46.09 6.72
C ALA A 843 34.31 -45.42 8.04
N SER A 844 35.46 -44.75 8.03
CA SER A 844 36.03 -44.00 9.16
C SER A 844 35.79 -42.49 9.05
N GLY A 845 34.96 -42.06 8.09
CA GLY A 845 34.64 -40.67 7.81
C GLY A 845 35.72 -39.90 7.08
N ASN A 846 36.78 -40.54 6.55
CA ASN A 846 37.82 -39.83 5.81
C ASN A 846 37.35 -39.49 4.40
N VAL A 847 37.58 -38.25 4.01
CA VAL A 847 37.27 -37.73 2.68
C VAL A 847 38.37 -38.12 1.70
N GLY A 848 38.01 -38.90 0.67
CA GLY A 848 38.88 -39.25 -0.44
C GLY A 848 39.06 -38.12 -1.46
N ALA A 849 39.81 -38.38 -2.53
CA ALA A 849 40.11 -37.37 -3.54
C ALA A 849 38.84 -36.81 -4.20
N PHE A 850 38.78 -35.47 -4.32
CA PHE A 850 37.71 -34.78 -5.03
C PHE A 850 37.84 -34.96 -6.53
N SER A 851 36.71 -35.24 -7.18
CA SER A 851 36.59 -35.43 -8.63
C SER A 851 35.46 -34.58 -9.20
N THR A 852 35.63 -34.11 -10.42
CA THR A 852 34.57 -33.46 -11.23
C THR A 852 33.95 -34.42 -12.24
N VAL A 853 34.39 -35.69 -12.28
CA VAL A 853 33.96 -36.64 -13.30
C VAL A 853 32.51 -37.07 -13.05
N GLY A 854 31.65 -36.76 -14.02
CA GLY A 854 30.21 -37.04 -13.97
C GLY A 854 29.45 -36.11 -13.02
N GLN A 855 29.93 -34.87 -12.84
CA GLN A 855 29.31 -33.80 -12.06
C GLN A 855 29.05 -32.56 -12.91
#